data_AF-A0AAW1CW89-F1
#
_entry.id   AF-A0AAW1CW89-F1
#
_cell.length_a   1.000
_cell.length_b   1.000
_cell.length_c   1.000
_cell.angle_alpha   90.00
_cell.angle_beta   90.00
_cell.angle_gamma   90.00
#
_symmetry.space_group_name_H-M   'P 1'
#
loop_
_entity.id
_entity.type
_entity.pdbx_description
1 polymer ?
#
loop_
_entity_poly.entity_id
_entity_poly.type
_entity_poly.pdbx_seq_one_letter_code
_entity_poly.pdbx_strand_id
1 'polypeptide(L)'
;MYDTTTLEEAKDEVITFDTMMFLRIFLDLNFEEPLEITPSVYLREMSYSHQDRQLSLRSPTRKHNHLLSFNCPPYIKLSPPIVVFQNCEPDEISSIRLSVMNIGVRPVSLQLKVDLHEAFTIKAVRKGDVLKKLAKGIEQIYEIGFRPILLKDYFQTLKFITTEDKFDVPIYGKLNRIMGRLGPRALIDFPDVIEMPQAPVKLRTSKTIILKNIGRIPGIVNLTTDWPFSLQPEKVYLDVEQEMAWVVNFLSFTKGMFYKKITARFENGEQLSIDAVCSADNLNIYLSSDKLDFDDVYVGKQKSLEIEIHNESAFLVKYNFHVNKTVSEDIELLKKINSKFNELKEIGYSQSAAVDHYDLTLPGMHQIAYDRIFKDQFKFSDMKDLTFKNVNFEIIPNTGEIWPWTSTLVTVIFSPSEVTKYKDVAYCDVEGKEERMILNFRGLGIGPLISLNVDSIDLGFIFLCSEHKYEIIALNKGGIPGTLKFVHKNLMFGGKLNCYPEEFTVAPGELKLFVISISSSTAGQFVEEAYFQIVESEKVLKCVLKGKVVSPLLTFDTKCVDFGDVPLGFPVCLRFSMHNSSPVKVPFEFRILHDGVLPAKTCWEVAKSKKGITYTANYNAKEFTLTPSKGEIEPHKSVEVKVSLITYYIVSSLNISLQLVRWHAPYITLITYF
;
A
#
# COMPACT_ATOMS: atom_id res chain seq x y z
N MET A 1 33.37 43.82 -29.83
CA MET A 1 34.54 43.64 -30.72
C MET A 1 35.12 42.30 -30.33
N TYR A 2 35.19 41.25 -31.13
CA TYR A 2 35.29 41.00 -32.57
C TYR A 2 34.56 39.64 -32.82
N ASP A 3 34.14 39.17 -33.99
CA ASP A 3 34.24 39.67 -35.35
C ASP A 3 33.07 39.05 -36.14
N THR A 4 32.35 39.88 -36.89
CA THR A 4 31.33 39.49 -37.87
C THR A 4 32.00 39.38 -39.24
N THR A 5 32.59 38.22 -39.56
CA THR A 5 33.09 37.89 -40.90
C THR A 5 33.31 36.38 -41.04
N THR A 6 32.26 35.66 -41.42
CA THR A 6 32.32 34.40 -42.19
C THR A 6 30.89 34.01 -42.60
N LEU A 7 30.17 34.97 -43.20
CA LEU A 7 29.15 34.65 -44.20
C LEU A 7 29.91 34.51 -45.51
N GLU A 8 30.14 33.28 -45.98
CA GLU A 8 30.41 32.85 -47.38
C GLU A 8 31.14 31.49 -47.51
N GLU A 9 30.91 30.53 -46.61
CA GLU A 9 31.30 29.12 -46.84
C GLU A 9 30.09 28.21 -46.76
N ALA A 10 29.18 28.37 -47.73
CA ALA A 10 28.19 27.36 -48.06
C ALA A 10 28.47 26.88 -49.49
N LYS A 11 28.51 25.55 -49.64
CA LYS A 11 28.53 24.77 -50.89
C LYS A 11 29.91 24.44 -51.46
N ASP A 12 30.51 23.42 -50.89
CA ASP A 12 31.05 22.29 -51.66
C ASP A 12 31.08 21.04 -50.77
N GLU A 13 29.92 20.68 -50.20
CA GLU A 13 29.74 19.34 -49.65
C GLU A 13 29.72 18.35 -50.83
N VAL A 14 30.85 17.68 -51.03
CA VAL A 14 30.90 16.48 -51.88
C VAL A 14 29.96 15.47 -51.23
N ILE A 15 28.75 15.35 -51.77
CA ILE A 15 27.79 14.34 -51.33
C ILE A 15 28.51 12.97 -51.35
N THR A 16 28.70 12.35 -50.19
CA THR A 16 29.23 10.99 -50.08
C THR A 16 28.10 10.04 -50.46
N PHE A 17 28.24 9.37 -51.60
CA PHE A 17 27.23 8.43 -52.08
C PHE A 17 27.31 7.14 -51.27
N ASP A 18 26.26 6.87 -50.50
CA ASP A 18 26.01 5.59 -49.86
C ASP A 18 24.84 4.85 -50.52
N THR A 19 24.60 3.63 -50.06
CA THR A 19 23.55 2.74 -50.57
C THR A 19 22.15 3.32 -50.36
N MET A 20 21.93 4.06 -49.27
CA MET A 20 20.66 4.72 -48.95
C MET A 20 20.37 5.90 -49.88
N MET A 21 21.39 6.64 -50.31
CA MET A 21 21.25 7.69 -51.31
C MET A 21 20.78 7.14 -52.65
N PHE A 22 21.27 5.97 -53.09
CA PHE A 22 20.78 5.31 -54.29
C PHE A 22 19.31 4.92 -54.18
N LEU A 23 18.86 4.44 -53.01
CA LEU A 23 17.46 4.13 -52.76
C LEU A 23 16.57 5.38 -52.85
N ARG A 24 17.02 6.53 -52.32
CA ARG A 24 16.33 7.83 -52.50
C ARG A 24 16.18 8.19 -53.99
N ILE A 25 17.23 7.95 -54.76
CA ILE A 25 17.23 8.17 -56.21
C ILE A 25 16.29 7.19 -56.91
N PHE A 26 16.19 5.94 -56.49
CA PHE A 26 15.27 4.98 -57.15
C PHE A 26 13.81 5.33 -56.90
N LEU A 27 13.50 5.77 -55.67
CA LEU A 27 12.15 6.15 -55.25
C LEU A 27 11.76 7.58 -55.65
N ASP A 28 12.65 8.33 -56.31
CA ASP A 28 12.43 9.73 -56.71
C ASP A 28 12.04 10.62 -55.52
N LEU A 29 12.75 10.47 -54.41
CA LEU A 29 12.54 11.25 -53.18
C LEU A 29 13.48 12.46 -53.10
N ASN A 30 13.09 13.47 -52.32
CA ASN A 30 14.01 14.57 -52.00
C ASN A 30 15.12 14.08 -51.04
N PHE A 31 16.31 14.69 -51.11
CA PHE A 31 17.42 14.32 -50.22
C PHE A 31 17.18 14.72 -48.75
N GLU A 32 16.26 15.65 -48.50
CA GLU A 32 15.90 16.12 -47.16
C GLU A 32 14.78 15.30 -46.48
N GLU A 33 14.05 14.47 -47.23
CA GLU A 33 12.93 13.69 -46.68
C GLU A 33 13.43 12.51 -45.82
N PRO A 34 12.72 12.10 -44.75
CA PRO A 34 13.06 10.86 -44.04
C PRO A 34 12.84 9.66 -44.98
N LEU A 35 13.87 8.83 -45.14
CA LEU A 35 13.80 7.64 -45.99
C LEU A 35 13.25 6.46 -45.18
N GLU A 36 11.99 6.12 -45.41
CA GLU A 36 11.37 4.91 -44.88
C GLU A 36 11.04 3.97 -46.04
N ILE A 37 11.61 2.76 -46.00
CA ILE A 37 11.47 1.79 -47.08
C ILE A 37 10.84 0.53 -46.51
N THR A 38 9.70 0.12 -47.06
CA THR A 38 9.09 -1.16 -46.72
C THR A 38 9.82 -2.31 -47.42
N PRO A 39 9.84 -3.52 -46.85
CA PRO A 39 10.44 -4.70 -47.48
C PRO A 39 9.99 -4.93 -48.92
N SER A 40 8.69 -4.84 -49.22
CA SER A 40 8.17 -5.06 -50.56
C SER A 40 8.70 -4.04 -51.58
N VAL A 41 8.80 -2.78 -51.19
CA VAL A 41 9.38 -1.72 -52.03
C VAL A 41 10.86 -1.97 -52.25
N TYR A 42 11.60 -2.34 -51.20
CA TYR A 42 13.02 -2.67 -51.31
C TYR A 42 13.27 -3.88 -52.22
N LEU A 43 12.53 -4.97 -52.04
CA LEU A 43 12.63 -6.17 -52.88
C LEU A 43 12.30 -5.85 -54.33
N ARG A 44 11.24 -5.08 -54.58
CA ARG A 44 10.88 -4.61 -55.91
C ARG A 44 12.02 -3.81 -56.51
N GLU A 45 12.55 -2.80 -55.82
CA GLU A 45 13.66 -1.98 -56.33
C GLU A 45 14.94 -2.78 -56.55
N MET A 46 15.24 -3.78 -55.71
CA MET A 46 16.44 -4.61 -55.87
C MET A 46 16.30 -5.67 -56.97
N SER A 47 15.08 -6.00 -57.39
CA SER A 47 14.81 -6.97 -58.47
C SER A 47 15.02 -6.45 -59.89
N TYR A 48 15.09 -5.13 -60.12
CA TYR A 48 15.22 -4.55 -61.46
C TYR A 48 16.48 -5.04 -62.19
N SER A 49 16.33 -5.32 -63.49
CA SER A 49 17.48 -5.48 -64.38
C SER A 49 18.17 -4.13 -64.63
N HIS A 50 19.43 -4.12 -65.08
CA HIS A 50 20.11 -2.86 -65.45
C HIS A 50 19.36 -2.09 -66.54
N GLN A 51 18.65 -2.76 -67.45
CA GLN A 51 17.89 -2.13 -68.52
C GLN A 51 16.62 -1.46 -67.98
N ASP A 52 15.84 -2.19 -67.18
CA ASP A 52 14.61 -1.68 -66.58
C ASP A 52 14.88 -0.55 -65.60
N ARG A 53 15.94 -0.67 -64.80
CA ARG A 53 16.40 0.40 -63.92
C ARG A 53 16.77 1.64 -64.73
N GLN A 54 17.47 1.45 -65.85
CA GLN A 54 17.84 2.57 -66.71
C GLN A 54 16.63 3.23 -67.40
N LEU A 55 15.58 2.47 -67.72
CA LEU A 55 14.30 3.00 -68.23
C LEU A 55 13.54 3.78 -67.15
N SER A 56 13.45 3.25 -65.93
CA SER A 56 12.83 3.93 -64.78
C SER A 56 13.49 5.29 -64.50
N LEU A 57 14.84 5.33 -64.49
CA LEU A 57 15.62 6.56 -64.30
C LEU A 57 15.47 7.58 -65.45
N ARG A 58 15.01 7.13 -66.64
CA ARG A 58 14.76 8.00 -67.81
C ARG A 58 13.32 8.50 -67.88
N SER A 59 12.43 8.05 -66.99
CA SER A 59 11.03 8.43 -67.06
C SER A 59 10.85 9.95 -66.93
N PRO A 60 10.07 10.60 -67.84
CA PRO A 60 9.79 12.03 -67.79
C PRO A 60 8.86 12.41 -66.62
N THR A 61 8.24 11.43 -65.96
CA THR A 61 7.33 11.64 -64.82
C THR A 61 8.04 11.90 -63.49
N ARG A 62 9.37 11.76 -63.47
CA ARG A 62 10.19 11.95 -62.27
C ARG A 62 10.38 13.43 -61.94
N LYS A 63 10.07 13.81 -60.70
CA LYS A 63 10.09 15.17 -60.18
C LYS A 63 11.48 15.62 -59.79
N HIS A 64 12.31 14.72 -59.26
CA HIS A 64 13.58 15.07 -58.59
C HIS A 64 14.82 14.85 -59.47
N ASN A 65 14.65 14.57 -60.76
CA ASN A 65 15.76 14.44 -61.72
C ASN A 65 16.68 15.67 -61.77
N HIS A 66 16.16 16.86 -61.43
CA HIS A 66 16.94 18.10 -61.37
C HIS A 66 18.04 18.07 -60.28
N LEU A 67 17.80 17.38 -59.16
CA LEU A 67 18.77 17.22 -58.07
C LEU A 67 20.02 16.44 -58.50
N LEU A 68 19.86 15.53 -59.47
CA LEU A 68 20.96 14.74 -60.06
C LEU A 68 21.77 15.52 -61.09
N SER A 69 21.29 16.71 -61.49
CA SER A 69 21.91 17.58 -62.49
C SER A 69 22.46 18.88 -61.91
N PHE A 70 22.51 19.03 -60.59
CA PHE A 70 22.90 20.27 -59.89
C PHE A 70 24.28 20.81 -60.30
N ASN A 71 25.21 19.92 -60.67
CA ASN A 71 26.57 20.27 -61.12
C ASN A 71 26.72 20.33 -62.66
N CYS A 72 25.61 20.39 -63.41
CA CYS A 72 25.65 20.48 -64.87
C CYS A 72 25.41 21.92 -65.34
N PRO A 73 26.28 22.48 -66.21
CA PRO A 73 26.02 23.77 -66.81
C PRO A 73 24.67 23.81 -67.53
N PRO A 74 23.91 24.91 -67.47
CA PRO A 74 22.56 25.01 -68.03
C PRO A 74 22.52 24.86 -69.56
N TYR A 75 23.67 24.95 -70.23
CA TYR A 75 23.81 24.78 -71.67
C TYR A 75 24.12 23.33 -72.09
N ILE A 76 24.26 22.38 -71.17
CA ILE A 76 24.48 20.95 -71.46
C ILE A 76 23.30 20.14 -70.94
N LYS A 77 22.72 19.32 -71.81
CA LYS A 77 21.73 18.30 -71.46
C LYS A 77 22.38 16.93 -71.48
N LEU A 78 22.16 16.16 -70.41
CA LEU A 78 22.68 14.81 -70.26
C LEU A 78 21.53 13.81 -70.16
N SER A 79 21.62 12.72 -70.92
CA SER A 79 20.61 11.68 -70.94
C SER A 79 21.27 10.30 -70.96
N PRO A 80 21.08 9.43 -69.94
CA PRO A 80 20.30 9.62 -68.72
C PRO A 80 21.00 10.53 -67.68
N PRO A 81 20.29 11.06 -66.66
CA PRO A 81 20.91 11.88 -65.60
C PRO A 81 21.87 11.10 -64.71
N ILE A 82 21.61 9.81 -64.46
CA ILE A 82 22.47 8.88 -63.72
C ILE A 82 22.57 7.56 -64.47
N VAL A 83 23.74 6.92 -64.38
CA VAL A 83 24.02 5.60 -64.99
C VAL A 83 24.17 4.58 -63.86
N VAL A 84 23.28 3.59 -63.83
CA VAL A 84 23.26 2.56 -62.79
C VAL A 84 23.26 1.19 -63.43
N PHE A 85 24.25 0.37 -63.05
CA PHE A 85 24.29 -1.05 -63.41
C PHE A 85 23.77 -1.88 -62.24
N GLN A 86 22.79 -2.73 -62.48
CA GLN A 86 22.15 -3.55 -61.45
C GLN A 86 21.89 -4.95 -61.99
N ASN A 87 22.10 -5.98 -61.15
CA ASN A 87 21.87 -7.38 -61.52
C ASN A 87 22.56 -7.78 -62.85
N CYS A 88 23.75 -7.25 -63.09
CA CYS A 88 24.58 -7.60 -64.25
C CYS A 88 25.35 -8.89 -63.97
N GLU A 89 25.24 -9.86 -64.87
CA GLU A 89 25.94 -11.13 -64.78
C GLU A 89 27.46 -10.96 -64.99
N PRO A 90 28.32 -11.73 -64.28
CA PRO A 90 29.77 -11.48 -64.31
C PRO A 90 30.47 -11.71 -65.65
N ASP A 91 29.90 -12.58 -66.48
CA ASP A 91 30.49 -12.99 -67.76
C ASP A 91 30.04 -12.13 -68.94
N GLU A 92 29.06 -11.24 -68.75
CA GLU A 92 28.50 -10.39 -69.79
C GLU A 92 28.88 -8.91 -69.59
N ILE A 93 29.28 -8.24 -70.68
CA ILE A 93 29.51 -6.80 -70.66
C ILE A 93 28.17 -6.09 -70.82
N SER A 94 27.63 -5.57 -69.71
CA SER A 94 26.42 -4.74 -69.76
C SER A 94 26.78 -3.34 -70.25
N SER A 95 26.11 -2.84 -71.30
CA SER A 95 26.40 -1.51 -71.86
C SER A 95 25.23 -0.53 -71.74
N ILE A 96 25.54 0.72 -71.35
CA ILE A 96 24.58 1.82 -71.26
C ILE A 96 25.09 3.00 -72.10
N ARG A 97 24.22 3.58 -72.92
CA ARG A 97 24.53 4.77 -73.72
C ARG A 97 24.22 6.05 -72.96
N LEU A 98 25.23 6.89 -72.78
CA LEU A 98 25.15 8.24 -72.23
C LEU A 98 25.26 9.26 -73.37
N SER A 99 24.22 10.06 -73.58
CA SER A 99 24.21 11.18 -74.53
C SER A 99 24.52 12.49 -73.80
N VAL A 100 25.49 13.24 -74.33
CA VAL A 100 25.84 14.60 -73.93
C VAL A 100 25.47 15.54 -75.08
N MET A 101 24.46 16.38 -74.87
CA MET A 101 23.93 17.28 -75.89
C MET A 101 24.14 18.73 -75.48
N ASN A 102 24.69 19.55 -76.39
CA ASN A 102 24.75 20.99 -76.18
C ASN A 102 23.39 21.63 -76.54
N ILE A 103 22.72 22.20 -75.54
CA ILE A 103 21.46 22.95 -75.70
C ILE A 103 21.68 24.47 -75.73
N GLY A 104 22.90 24.92 -75.43
CA GLY A 104 23.30 26.32 -75.48
C GLY A 104 23.42 26.87 -76.90
N VAL A 105 23.52 28.20 -76.99
CA VAL A 105 23.61 28.91 -78.28
C VAL A 105 25.01 28.78 -78.89
N ARG A 106 26.05 28.59 -78.07
CA ARG A 106 27.46 28.59 -78.47
C ARG A 106 28.02 27.17 -78.56
N PRO A 107 28.99 26.90 -79.46
CA PRO A 107 29.69 25.63 -79.49
C PRO A 107 30.56 25.46 -78.23
N VAL A 108 30.57 24.26 -77.64
CA VAL A 108 31.30 23.95 -76.41
C VAL A 108 32.34 22.87 -76.71
N SER A 109 33.58 23.06 -76.28
CA SER A 109 34.57 21.99 -76.38
C SER A 109 34.41 21.00 -75.24
N LEU A 110 34.26 19.71 -75.53
CA LEU A 110 34.06 18.67 -74.52
C LEU A 110 35.32 17.80 -74.43
N GLN A 111 35.99 17.81 -73.28
CA GLN A 111 37.07 16.88 -72.96
C GLN A 111 36.65 15.94 -71.85
N LEU A 112 36.77 14.65 -72.10
CA LEU A 112 36.50 13.62 -71.11
C LEU A 112 37.83 13.29 -70.38
N LYS A 113 37.92 13.60 -69.09
CA LYS A 113 39.07 13.24 -68.25
C LYS A 113 38.60 12.16 -67.28
N VAL A 114 39.06 10.92 -67.46
CA VAL A 114 38.63 9.81 -66.60
C VAL A 114 39.81 8.98 -66.12
N ASP A 115 39.86 8.79 -64.81
CA ASP A 115 40.61 7.71 -64.17
C ASP A 115 39.59 6.57 -63.95
N LEU A 116 39.46 5.67 -64.92
CA LEU A 116 38.47 4.57 -64.88
C LEU A 116 38.99 3.41 -64.03
N HIS A 117 38.17 2.90 -63.13
CA HIS A 117 38.39 1.58 -62.55
C HIS A 117 38.32 0.50 -63.65
N GLU A 118 39.18 -0.52 -63.55
CA GLU A 118 39.30 -1.65 -64.51
C GLU A 118 37.99 -2.37 -64.87
N ALA A 119 36.96 -2.25 -64.03
CA ALA A 119 35.64 -2.86 -64.24
C ALA A 119 34.76 -2.09 -65.25
N PHE A 120 35.16 -0.87 -65.64
CA PHE A 120 34.41 -0.01 -66.55
C PHE A 120 35.19 0.27 -67.85
N THR A 121 34.47 0.27 -68.97
CA THR A 121 34.99 0.63 -70.29
C THR A 121 34.13 1.73 -70.89
N ILE A 122 34.73 2.70 -71.58
CA ILE A 122 34.00 3.77 -72.25
C ILE A 122 34.45 3.85 -73.71
N LYS A 123 33.49 3.80 -74.62
CA LYS A 123 33.70 3.94 -76.07
C LYS A 123 32.84 5.08 -76.59
N ALA A 124 33.43 6.03 -77.31
CA ALA A 124 32.65 7.06 -78.01
C ALA A 124 31.99 6.45 -79.26
N VAL A 125 30.67 6.57 -79.40
CA VAL A 125 29.92 5.96 -80.50
C VAL A 125 29.78 6.95 -81.65
N ARG A 126 30.74 6.94 -82.60
CA ARG A 126 30.60 7.45 -83.99
C ARG A 126 31.76 6.99 -84.89
N LYS A 127 31.48 6.86 -86.19
CA LYS A 127 32.48 6.66 -87.27
C LYS A 127 33.18 7.99 -87.56
N GLY A 128 34.43 8.13 -87.14
CA GLY A 128 35.24 9.35 -87.33
C GLY A 128 35.33 10.20 -86.05
N ASP A 129 36.56 10.58 -85.72
CA ASP A 129 37.10 11.29 -84.54
C ASP A 129 36.14 11.91 -83.50
N VAL A 130 36.55 11.78 -82.22
CA VAL A 130 35.95 12.46 -81.06
C VAL A 130 35.79 13.95 -81.35
N LEU A 131 34.54 14.43 -81.41
CA LEU A 131 34.25 15.84 -81.64
C LEU A 131 34.85 16.67 -80.51
N LYS A 132 35.94 17.40 -80.79
CA LYS A 132 36.52 18.37 -79.86
C LYS A 132 35.55 19.51 -79.54
N LYS A 133 34.52 19.76 -80.38
CA LYS A 133 33.50 20.82 -80.24
C LYS A 133 32.08 20.30 -80.52
N LEU A 134 31.14 20.57 -79.62
CA LEU A 134 29.71 20.27 -79.73
C LEU A 134 28.94 21.53 -80.12
N ALA A 135 28.34 21.56 -81.32
CA ALA A 135 27.45 22.65 -81.72
C ALA A 135 26.04 22.50 -81.11
N LYS A 136 25.23 23.57 -81.14
CA LYS A 136 23.86 23.57 -80.63
C LYS A 136 23.04 22.42 -81.25
N GLY A 137 22.42 21.61 -80.40
CA GLY A 137 21.60 20.46 -80.79
C GLY A 137 22.39 19.20 -81.16
N ILE A 138 23.72 19.24 -81.21
CA ILE A 138 24.54 18.05 -81.47
C ILE A 138 24.75 17.29 -80.16
N GLU A 139 24.48 15.98 -80.22
CA GLU A 139 24.82 15.04 -79.16
C GLU A 139 26.08 14.23 -79.46
N GLN A 140 26.88 14.01 -78.42
CA GLN A 140 27.96 13.03 -78.37
C GLN A 140 27.52 11.87 -77.49
N ILE A 141 27.57 10.66 -78.04
CA ILE A 141 27.17 9.44 -77.34
C ILE A 141 28.41 8.69 -76.87
N TYR A 142 28.42 8.33 -75.59
CA TYR A 142 29.39 7.43 -74.97
C TYR A 142 28.67 6.12 -74.62
N GLU A 143 29.17 5.01 -75.13
CA GLU A 143 28.78 3.68 -74.68
C GLU A 143 29.68 3.27 -73.52
N ILE A 144 29.05 3.09 -72.36
CA ILE A 144 29.72 2.72 -71.14
C ILE A 144 29.45 1.23 -70.91
N GLY A 145 30.48 0.40 -71.02
CA GLY A 145 30.43 -1.03 -70.72
C GLY A 145 30.90 -1.30 -69.30
N PHE A 146 30.24 -2.22 -68.61
CA PHE A 146 30.62 -2.66 -67.27
C PHE A 146 30.80 -4.17 -67.23
N ARG A 147 31.89 -4.61 -66.62
CA ARG A 147 32.19 -6.02 -66.31
C ARG A 147 32.71 -6.13 -64.87
N PRO A 148 31.99 -6.81 -63.96
CA PRO A 148 32.40 -6.88 -62.56
C PRO A 148 33.62 -7.79 -62.40
N ILE A 149 34.60 -7.34 -61.60
CA ILE A 149 35.80 -8.13 -61.24
C ILE A 149 35.60 -8.83 -59.88
N LEU A 150 34.85 -8.19 -58.98
CA LEU A 150 34.49 -8.66 -57.65
C LEU A 150 32.99 -8.41 -57.41
N LEU A 151 32.36 -9.21 -56.55
CA LEU A 151 30.96 -9.07 -56.17
C LEU A 151 30.77 -8.01 -55.07
N LYS A 152 31.15 -6.76 -55.38
CA LYS A 152 31.01 -5.60 -54.48
C LYS A 152 30.37 -4.41 -55.19
N ASP A 153 30.03 -3.39 -54.40
CA ASP A 153 29.56 -2.11 -54.93
C ASP A 153 30.72 -1.36 -55.60
N TYR A 154 30.47 -0.78 -56.78
CA TYR A 154 31.42 0.04 -57.52
C TYR A 154 30.88 1.45 -57.67
N PHE A 155 31.65 2.45 -57.24
CA PHE A 155 31.32 3.85 -57.43
C PHE A 155 32.43 4.53 -58.24
N GLN A 156 32.07 5.17 -59.35
CA GLN A 156 33.02 5.81 -60.24
C GLN A 156 32.46 7.15 -60.71
N THR A 157 33.24 8.22 -60.59
CA THR A 157 32.83 9.55 -61.07
C THR A 157 33.49 9.86 -62.43
N LEU A 158 32.70 10.04 -63.49
CA LEU A 158 33.13 10.62 -64.76
C LEU A 158 33.24 12.13 -64.65
N LYS A 159 34.34 12.69 -65.13
CA LYS A 159 34.57 14.14 -65.16
C LYS A 159 34.63 14.64 -66.60
N PHE A 160 33.65 15.46 -66.97
CA PHE A 160 33.69 16.19 -68.24
C PHE A 160 34.18 17.61 -67.99
N ILE A 161 35.11 18.06 -68.81
CA ILE A 161 35.67 19.41 -68.78
C ILE A 161 35.17 20.13 -70.04
N THR A 162 34.52 21.27 -69.85
CA THR A 162 33.95 22.08 -70.93
C THR A 162 34.58 23.45 -70.98
N THR A 163 35.00 23.91 -72.16
CA THR A 163 35.55 25.28 -72.36
C THR A 163 34.71 26.09 -73.35
N GLU A 164 34.43 27.36 -73.01
CA GLU A 164 33.80 28.37 -73.90
C GLU A 164 34.87 29.23 -74.59
N ASP A 165 34.68 29.54 -75.88
CA ASP A 165 35.69 30.12 -76.79
C ASP A 165 36.03 31.62 -76.60
N LYS A 166 35.69 32.32 -75.49
CA LYS A 166 35.95 33.79 -75.40
C LYS A 166 36.45 34.41 -74.08
N PHE A 167 36.93 33.65 -73.10
CA PHE A 167 37.61 34.25 -71.94
C PHE A 167 38.83 33.42 -71.49
N ASP A 168 39.99 34.07 -71.36
CA ASP A 168 41.21 33.57 -70.70
C ASP A 168 41.07 33.56 -69.16
N VAL A 169 39.88 33.24 -68.66
CA VAL A 169 39.61 32.99 -67.25
C VAL A 169 38.84 31.67 -67.16
N PRO A 170 39.45 30.59 -66.64
CA PRO A 170 38.82 29.29 -66.64
C PRO A 170 37.74 29.25 -65.55
N ILE A 171 36.48 29.43 -65.93
CA ILE A 171 35.36 29.03 -65.09
C ILE A 171 35.28 27.50 -65.18
N TYR A 172 35.99 26.81 -64.29
CA TYR A 172 36.01 25.35 -64.22
C TYR A 172 34.65 24.83 -63.74
N GLY A 173 33.74 24.52 -64.66
CA GLY A 173 32.60 23.66 -64.36
C GLY A 173 33.08 22.21 -64.23
N LYS A 174 33.35 21.71 -63.02
CA LYS A 174 33.61 20.28 -62.79
C LYS A 174 32.30 19.51 -62.95
N LEU A 175 32.12 18.81 -64.07
CA LEU A 175 31.00 17.90 -64.25
C LEU A 175 31.28 16.58 -63.52
N ASN A 176 30.92 16.43 -62.25
CA ASN A 176 31.05 15.15 -61.54
C ASN A 176 29.84 14.25 -61.87
N ARG A 177 30.07 13.08 -62.49
CA ARG A 177 29.01 12.13 -62.86
C ARG A 177 29.24 10.76 -62.28
N ILE A 178 28.38 10.31 -61.38
CA ILE A 178 28.60 9.04 -60.69
C ILE A 178 27.95 7.89 -61.45
N MET A 179 28.75 6.84 -61.62
CA MET A 179 28.38 5.52 -62.06
C MET A 179 28.41 4.63 -60.83
N GLY A 180 27.26 4.08 -60.48
CA GLY A 180 27.14 3.09 -59.41
C GLY A 180 26.84 1.73 -60.02
N ARG A 181 27.58 0.69 -59.64
CA ARG A 181 27.10 -0.68 -59.74
C ARG A 181 26.77 -1.17 -58.34
N LEU A 182 25.52 -1.59 -58.14
CA LEU A 182 25.11 -2.31 -56.94
C LEU A 182 25.58 -3.76 -57.08
N GLY A 183 26.38 -4.23 -56.13
CA GLY A 183 26.72 -5.64 -55.97
C GLY A 183 25.49 -6.49 -55.62
N PRO A 184 25.62 -7.82 -55.60
CA PRO A 184 24.54 -8.68 -55.11
C PRO A 184 24.20 -8.30 -53.66
N ARG A 185 22.90 -8.22 -53.35
CA ARG A 185 22.38 -7.91 -52.02
C ARG A 185 21.86 -9.16 -51.35
N ALA A 186 21.94 -9.18 -50.03
CA ALA A 186 21.17 -10.13 -49.24
C ALA A 186 19.72 -9.63 -49.23
N LEU A 187 18.80 -10.46 -49.69
CA LEU A 187 17.39 -10.11 -49.80
C LEU A 187 16.65 -11.03 -48.85
N ILE A 188 16.37 -10.54 -47.64
CA ILE A 188 15.57 -11.30 -46.68
C ILE A 188 14.11 -10.92 -46.89
N ASP A 189 13.28 -11.94 -47.09
CA ASP A 189 11.84 -11.80 -47.28
C ASP A 189 11.16 -11.47 -45.94
N PHE A 190 10.93 -10.19 -45.70
CA PHE A 190 10.16 -9.68 -44.57
C PHE A 190 8.76 -9.27 -45.03
N PRO A 191 7.71 -9.48 -44.22
CA PRO A 191 6.42 -8.87 -44.47
C PRO A 191 6.47 -7.36 -44.23
N ASP A 192 5.64 -6.59 -44.96
CA ASP A 192 5.50 -5.14 -44.72
C ASP A 192 4.81 -4.83 -43.40
N VAL A 193 3.80 -5.64 -43.05
CA VAL A 193 3.00 -5.48 -41.83
C VAL A 193 2.93 -6.80 -41.07
N ILE A 194 3.22 -6.75 -39.77
CA ILE A 194 3.14 -7.85 -38.84
C ILE A 194 1.94 -7.61 -37.92
N GLU A 195 0.83 -8.25 -38.27
CA GLU A 195 -0.36 -8.30 -37.40
C GLU A 195 -0.21 -9.41 -36.38
N MET A 196 -0.04 -9.04 -35.11
CA MET A 196 -0.04 -9.98 -33.99
C MET A 196 -1.46 -10.45 -33.70
N PRO A 197 -1.64 -11.69 -33.21
CA PRO A 197 -2.94 -12.10 -32.70
C PRO A 197 -3.37 -11.22 -31.52
N GLN A 198 -4.67 -11.18 -31.24
CA GLN A 198 -5.22 -10.42 -30.12
C GLN A 198 -4.55 -10.89 -28.82
N ALA A 199 -3.89 -9.97 -28.14
CA ALA A 199 -3.08 -10.26 -26.96
C ALA A 199 -3.88 -9.96 -25.69
N PRO A 200 -3.85 -10.84 -24.69
CA PRO A 200 -4.37 -10.49 -23.38
C PRO A 200 -3.47 -9.48 -22.68
N VAL A 201 -4.05 -8.53 -21.94
CA VAL A 201 -3.28 -7.62 -21.08
C VAL A 201 -2.45 -8.41 -20.07
N LYS A 202 -1.21 -7.99 -19.76
CA LYS A 202 -0.25 -8.63 -18.84
C LYS A 202 0.25 -10.02 -19.26
N LEU A 203 -0.18 -10.58 -20.39
CA LEU A 203 0.33 -11.85 -20.92
C LEU A 203 1.18 -11.64 -22.17
N ARG A 204 2.24 -12.44 -22.28
CA ARG A 204 3.12 -12.44 -23.46
C ARG A 204 2.44 -13.20 -24.59
N THR A 205 2.33 -12.55 -25.75
CA THR A 205 1.82 -13.14 -26.97
C THR A 205 2.93 -13.16 -28.03
N SER A 206 3.08 -14.27 -28.73
CA SER A 206 4.17 -14.48 -29.69
C SER A 206 3.64 -14.91 -31.05
N LYS A 207 4.25 -14.40 -32.12
CA LYS A 207 3.99 -14.81 -33.50
C LYS A 207 5.31 -15.22 -34.15
N THR A 208 5.33 -16.41 -34.72
CA THR A 208 6.48 -16.93 -35.47
C THR A 208 6.31 -16.60 -36.95
N ILE A 209 7.35 -16.04 -37.56
CA ILE A 209 7.42 -15.67 -38.97
C ILE A 209 8.60 -16.42 -39.57
N ILE A 210 8.43 -16.98 -40.76
CA ILE A 210 9.51 -17.65 -41.49
C ILE A 210 10.20 -16.60 -42.34
N LEU A 211 11.47 -16.34 -42.06
CA LEU A 211 12.33 -15.49 -42.87
C LEU A 211 13.12 -16.35 -43.84
N LYS A 212 13.22 -15.91 -45.09
CA LYS A 212 13.99 -16.59 -46.13
C LYS A 212 14.93 -15.62 -46.81
N ASN A 213 16.17 -16.03 -47.02
CA ASN A 213 17.08 -15.28 -47.90
C ASN A 213 16.85 -15.68 -49.36
N ILE A 214 16.22 -14.78 -50.11
CA ILE A 214 16.00 -14.88 -51.57
C ILE A 214 17.10 -14.16 -52.37
N GLY A 215 18.14 -13.66 -51.70
CA GLY A 215 19.29 -13.00 -52.30
C GLY A 215 20.35 -13.98 -52.79
N ARG A 216 21.39 -13.44 -53.44
CA ARG A 216 22.52 -14.21 -53.98
C ARG A 216 23.73 -14.28 -53.03
N ILE A 217 23.65 -13.62 -51.87
CA ILE A 217 24.70 -13.58 -50.85
C ILE A 217 24.11 -13.79 -49.46
N PRO A 218 24.89 -14.30 -48.49
CA PRO A 218 24.47 -14.36 -47.09
C PRO A 218 24.18 -12.97 -46.53
N GLY A 219 23.18 -12.88 -45.66
CA GLY A 219 22.72 -11.64 -45.04
C GLY A 219 22.85 -11.65 -43.53
N ILE A 220 23.40 -10.57 -42.98
CA ILE A 220 23.35 -10.26 -41.54
C ILE A 220 22.46 -9.05 -41.34
N VAL A 221 21.45 -9.21 -40.49
CA VAL A 221 20.47 -8.16 -40.17
C VAL A 221 20.36 -7.99 -38.67
N ASN A 222 20.46 -6.75 -38.22
CA ASN A 222 20.16 -6.34 -36.86
C ASN A 222 18.75 -5.74 -36.84
N LEU A 223 17.88 -6.30 -36.03
CA LEU A 223 16.47 -5.96 -35.88
C LEU A 223 16.28 -5.23 -34.56
N THR A 224 15.68 -4.04 -34.62
CA THR A 224 15.41 -3.23 -33.43
C THR A 224 13.96 -2.78 -33.40
N THR A 225 13.36 -2.75 -32.22
CA THR A 225 12.00 -2.25 -31.98
C THR A 225 11.90 -1.62 -30.61
N ASP A 226 10.90 -0.77 -30.43
CA ASP A 226 10.55 -0.24 -29.11
C ASP A 226 9.59 -1.18 -28.37
N TRP A 227 9.58 -1.08 -27.04
CA TRP A 227 8.52 -1.60 -26.18
C TRP A 227 7.15 -1.07 -26.66
N PRO A 228 6.07 -1.87 -26.71
CA PRO A 228 5.81 -3.18 -26.08
C PRO A 228 6.21 -4.44 -26.87
N PHE A 229 6.91 -4.29 -28.01
CA PHE A 229 7.36 -5.42 -28.82
C PHE A 229 8.76 -5.85 -28.43
N SER A 230 9.08 -7.13 -28.62
CA SER A 230 10.44 -7.67 -28.48
C SER A 230 10.69 -8.78 -29.49
N LEU A 231 11.92 -8.87 -29.98
CA LEU A 231 12.28 -9.70 -31.14
C LEU A 231 13.22 -10.81 -30.71
N GLN A 232 13.06 -12.01 -31.28
CA GLN A 232 13.89 -13.15 -30.92
C GLN A 232 14.19 -14.02 -32.16
N PRO A 233 15.46 -14.09 -32.61
CA PRO A 233 16.61 -13.25 -32.21
C PRO A 233 16.54 -11.81 -32.75
N GLU A 234 17.27 -10.87 -32.12
CA GLU A 234 17.45 -9.50 -32.62
C GLU A 234 18.51 -9.41 -33.72
N LYS A 235 19.48 -10.33 -33.74
CA LYS A 235 20.47 -10.44 -34.82
C LYS A 235 20.25 -11.74 -35.59
N VAL A 236 20.04 -11.62 -36.89
CA VAL A 236 19.75 -12.73 -37.80
C VAL A 236 20.90 -12.89 -38.79
N TYR A 237 21.39 -14.11 -38.94
CA TYR A 237 22.28 -14.53 -40.02
C TYR A 237 21.54 -15.57 -40.86
N LEU A 238 21.43 -15.31 -42.16
CA LEU A 238 20.84 -16.24 -43.12
C LEU A 238 21.77 -16.43 -44.31
N ASP A 239 22.16 -17.68 -44.56
CA ASP A 239 22.87 -18.06 -45.78
C ASP A 239 21.92 -18.05 -46.99
N VAL A 240 22.47 -18.20 -48.20
CA VAL A 240 21.70 -18.21 -49.45
C VAL A 240 20.66 -19.33 -49.43
N GLU A 241 19.42 -19.01 -49.78
CA GLU A 241 18.26 -19.94 -49.76
C GLU A 241 17.90 -20.53 -48.38
N GLN A 242 18.56 -20.10 -47.31
CA GLN A 242 18.26 -20.55 -45.96
C GLN A 242 16.96 -19.93 -45.42
N GLU A 243 16.22 -20.74 -44.66
CA GLU A 243 15.01 -20.34 -43.93
C GLU A 243 15.23 -20.37 -42.42
N MET A 244 14.63 -19.42 -41.69
CA MET A 244 14.68 -19.29 -40.24
C MET A 244 13.30 -18.97 -39.67
N ALA A 245 12.95 -19.62 -38.56
CA ALA A 245 11.84 -19.19 -37.72
C ALA A 245 12.28 -18.01 -36.84
N TRP A 246 11.66 -16.85 -37.04
CA TRP A 246 11.88 -15.62 -36.28
C TRP A 246 10.64 -15.30 -35.46
N VAL A 247 10.82 -14.99 -34.17
CA VAL A 247 9.70 -14.81 -33.24
C VAL A 247 9.57 -13.34 -32.84
N VAL A 248 8.39 -12.79 -33.08
CA VAL A 248 7.98 -11.47 -32.58
C VAL A 248 7.13 -11.69 -31.33
N ASN A 249 7.45 -10.99 -30.26
CA ASN A 249 6.75 -11.05 -28.99
C ASN A 249 6.12 -9.70 -28.68
N PHE A 250 5.00 -9.75 -27.97
CA PHE A 250 4.26 -8.58 -27.54
C PHE A 250 3.81 -8.75 -26.07
N LEU A 251 3.99 -7.72 -25.27
CA LEU A 251 3.52 -7.66 -23.88
C LEU A 251 3.09 -6.23 -23.54
N SER A 252 1.80 -6.05 -23.22
CA SER A 252 1.24 -4.77 -22.79
C SER A 252 0.64 -4.87 -21.39
N PHE A 253 0.67 -3.77 -20.63
CA PHE A 253 0.01 -3.63 -19.34
C PHE A 253 -1.32 -2.86 -19.41
N THR A 254 -1.64 -2.30 -20.57
CA THR A 254 -2.86 -1.51 -20.82
C THR A 254 -3.61 -2.06 -22.03
N LYS A 255 -4.94 -1.86 -22.04
CA LYS A 255 -5.77 -2.23 -23.19
C LYS A 255 -5.62 -1.19 -24.32
N GLY A 256 -5.81 -1.63 -25.56
CA GLY A 256 -5.83 -0.75 -26.73
C GLY A 256 -5.06 -1.30 -27.93
N MET A 257 -4.93 -0.47 -28.95
CA MET A 257 -4.20 -0.78 -30.18
C MET A 257 -2.79 -0.20 -30.11
N PHE A 258 -1.80 -1.01 -30.42
CA PHE A 258 -0.39 -0.65 -30.40
C PHE A 258 0.20 -0.73 -31.81
N TYR A 259 0.82 0.36 -32.22
CA TYR A 259 1.48 0.50 -33.52
C TYR A 259 2.95 0.87 -33.28
N LYS A 260 3.86 0.03 -33.75
CA LYS A 260 5.31 0.26 -33.65
C LYS A 260 5.99 -0.12 -34.95
N LYS A 261 7.15 0.48 -35.20
CA LYS A 261 7.99 0.16 -36.35
C LYS A 261 9.16 -0.72 -35.91
N ILE A 262 9.31 -1.85 -36.57
CA ILE A 262 10.49 -2.71 -36.48
C ILE A 262 11.46 -2.27 -37.57
N THR A 263 12.68 -1.97 -37.15
CA THR A 263 13.75 -1.54 -38.05
C THR A 263 14.68 -2.72 -38.33
N ALA A 264 14.85 -3.07 -39.60
CA ALA A 264 15.80 -4.07 -40.04
C ALA A 264 17.01 -3.38 -40.69
N ARG A 265 18.18 -3.45 -40.04
CA ARG A 265 19.42 -2.85 -40.51
C ARG A 265 20.39 -3.93 -41.01
N PHE A 266 20.75 -3.84 -42.28
CA PHE A 266 21.73 -4.71 -42.92
C PHE A 266 23.16 -4.19 -42.68
N GLU A 267 24.17 -5.07 -42.79
CA GLU A 267 25.58 -4.67 -42.62
C GLU A 267 26.08 -3.64 -43.63
N ASN A 268 25.46 -3.56 -44.80
CA ASN A 268 25.76 -2.57 -45.84
C ASN A 268 25.17 -1.17 -45.54
N GLY A 269 24.54 -0.97 -44.38
CA GLY A 269 23.92 0.28 -43.95
C GLY A 269 22.49 0.49 -44.43
N GLU A 270 21.94 -0.42 -45.24
CA GLU A 270 20.56 -0.33 -45.71
C GLU A 270 19.58 -0.62 -44.56
N GLN A 271 18.51 0.15 -44.48
CA GLN A 271 17.53 0.09 -43.40
C GLN A 271 16.11 -0.06 -43.95
N LEU A 272 15.38 -1.08 -43.47
CA LEU A 272 13.98 -1.31 -43.79
C LEU A 272 13.11 -1.04 -42.56
N SER A 273 11.88 -0.58 -42.81
CA SER A 273 10.85 -0.37 -41.80
C SER A 273 9.71 -1.35 -42.03
N ILE A 274 9.36 -2.09 -40.97
CA ILE A 274 8.27 -3.06 -40.94
C ILE A 274 7.27 -2.56 -39.90
N ASP A 275 5.98 -2.48 -40.25
CA ASP A 275 4.95 -2.05 -39.30
C ASP A 275 4.50 -3.24 -38.45
N ALA A 276 4.48 -3.08 -37.13
CA ALA A 276 3.99 -4.08 -36.18
C ALA A 276 2.74 -3.55 -35.49
N VAL A 277 1.66 -4.34 -35.56
CA VAL A 277 0.34 -3.98 -35.03
C VAL A 277 -0.15 -5.08 -34.09
N CYS A 278 -0.61 -4.69 -32.91
CA CYS A 278 -1.23 -5.61 -31.96
C CYS A 278 -2.37 -4.93 -31.21
N SER A 279 -3.45 -5.68 -30.98
CA SER A 279 -4.56 -5.29 -30.10
C SER A 279 -4.41 -6.00 -28.76
N ALA A 280 -4.44 -5.26 -27.66
CA ALA A 280 -4.45 -5.80 -26.31
C ALA A 280 -5.80 -5.59 -25.64
N ASP A 281 -6.42 -6.64 -25.11
CA ASP A 281 -7.74 -6.59 -24.49
C ASP A 281 -7.80 -7.34 -23.15
N ASN A 282 -8.84 -7.03 -22.38
CA ASN A 282 -9.12 -7.70 -21.13
C ASN A 282 -9.80 -9.06 -21.39
N LEU A 283 -9.33 -10.08 -20.69
CA LEU A 283 -9.98 -11.38 -20.60
C LEU A 283 -11.21 -11.33 -19.69
N ASN A 284 -12.13 -12.25 -19.93
CA ASN A 284 -13.33 -12.41 -19.11
C ASN A 284 -12.98 -13.16 -17.81
N ILE A 285 -12.49 -12.39 -16.83
CA ILE A 285 -12.13 -12.87 -15.50
C ILE A 285 -12.89 -12.03 -14.48
N TYR A 286 -13.56 -12.69 -13.55
CA TYR A 286 -14.39 -12.02 -12.54
C TYR A 286 -14.39 -12.78 -11.20
N LEU A 287 -14.70 -12.04 -10.14
CA LEU A 287 -14.95 -12.60 -8.81
C LEU A 287 -16.43 -12.97 -8.70
N SER A 288 -16.75 -14.08 -8.02
CA SER A 288 -18.15 -14.45 -7.75
C SER A 288 -18.89 -13.41 -6.89
N SER A 289 -18.16 -12.67 -6.05
CA SER A 289 -18.65 -11.53 -5.28
C SER A 289 -17.55 -10.48 -5.08
N ASP A 290 -17.93 -9.20 -5.08
CA ASP A 290 -17.04 -8.05 -4.79
C ASP A 290 -17.05 -7.66 -3.31
N LYS A 291 -17.91 -8.31 -2.50
CA LYS A 291 -18.15 -8.00 -1.09
C LYS A 291 -18.28 -9.27 -0.26
N LEU A 292 -17.60 -9.28 0.87
CA LEU A 292 -17.70 -10.31 1.89
C LEU A 292 -18.16 -9.69 3.21
N ASP A 293 -19.29 -10.19 3.71
CA ASP A 293 -19.83 -9.84 5.02
C ASP A 293 -19.68 -10.99 5.99
N PHE A 294 -18.86 -10.78 7.02
CA PHE A 294 -18.64 -11.75 8.07
C PHE A 294 -19.67 -11.64 9.20
N ASP A 295 -20.64 -10.72 9.12
CA ASP A 295 -21.63 -10.46 10.17
C ASP A 295 -20.93 -10.22 11.53
N ASP A 296 -21.56 -10.70 12.61
CA ASP A 296 -21.05 -10.63 13.96
C ASP A 296 -20.11 -11.82 14.26
N VAL A 297 -18.88 -11.53 14.66
CA VAL A 297 -17.88 -12.52 15.07
C VAL A 297 -17.32 -12.16 16.43
N TYR A 298 -17.26 -13.13 17.33
CA TYR A 298 -16.73 -12.91 18.67
C TYR A 298 -15.23 -12.60 18.64
N VAL A 299 -14.79 -11.63 19.44
CA VAL A 299 -13.36 -11.31 19.61
C VAL A 299 -12.59 -12.56 20.06
N GLY A 300 -11.46 -12.84 19.40
CA GLY A 300 -10.65 -14.05 19.64
C GLY A 300 -11.21 -15.33 19.00
N LYS A 301 -12.29 -15.25 18.22
CA LYS A 301 -12.74 -16.29 17.29
C LYS A 301 -12.46 -15.85 15.86
N GLN A 302 -12.55 -16.79 14.93
CA GLN A 302 -12.39 -16.56 13.50
C GLN A 302 -13.58 -17.08 12.73
N LYS A 303 -13.94 -16.41 11.63
CA LYS A 303 -14.95 -16.86 10.66
C LYS A 303 -14.32 -16.81 9.28
N SER A 304 -14.48 -17.87 8.49
CA SER A 304 -13.99 -17.94 7.11
C SER A 304 -15.14 -17.90 6.12
N LEU A 305 -14.94 -17.20 5.01
CA LEU A 305 -15.84 -17.18 3.85
C LEU A 305 -15.02 -17.44 2.60
N GLU A 306 -15.64 -18.08 1.61
CA GLU A 306 -14.99 -18.44 0.36
C GLU A 306 -15.52 -17.57 -0.79
N ILE A 307 -14.63 -17.22 -1.70
CA ILE A 307 -14.95 -16.59 -2.99
C ILE A 307 -14.32 -17.40 -4.11
N GLU A 308 -14.93 -17.32 -5.28
CA GLU A 308 -14.39 -17.94 -6.49
C GLU A 308 -13.88 -16.86 -7.44
N ILE A 309 -12.71 -17.11 -8.01
CA ILE A 309 -12.19 -16.34 -9.13
C ILE A 309 -12.41 -17.18 -10.39
N HIS A 310 -13.28 -16.72 -11.28
CA HIS A 310 -13.62 -17.43 -12.52
C HIS A 310 -12.75 -16.96 -13.67
N ASN A 311 -12.19 -17.90 -14.41
CA ASN A 311 -11.47 -17.65 -15.65
C ASN A 311 -12.27 -18.24 -16.83
N GLU A 312 -13.04 -17.40 -17.52
CA GLU A 312 -13.77 -17.77 -18.75
C GLU A 312 -12.95 -17.45 -20.00
N SER A 313 -11.64 -17.73 -19.94
CA SER A 313 -10.73 -17.53 -21.06
C SER A 313 -9.95 -18.81 -21.38
N ALA A 314 -9.32 -18.83 -22.56
CA ALA A 314 -8.47 -19.92 -23.00
C ALA A 314 -7.04 -19.87 -22.43
N PHE A 315 -6.71 -18.88 -21.59
CA PHE A 315 -5.36 -18.65 -21.09
C PHE A 315 -5.22 -19.07 -19.63
N LEU A 316 -4.06 -19.63 -19.27
CA LEU A 316 -3.66 -19.80 -17.88
C LEU A 316 -3.30 -18.41 -17.33
N VAL A 317 -3.93 -18.01 -16.24
CA VAL A 317 -3.72 -16.67 -15.65
C VAL A 317 -3.26 -16.77 -14.22
N LYS A 318 -2.38 -15.87 -13.81
CA LYS A 318 -1.92 -15.74 -12.43
C LYS A 318 -2.63 -14.60 -11.74
N TYR A 319 -2.97 -14.80 -10.47
CA TYR A 319 -3.53 -13.76 -9.62
C TYR A 319 -2.68 -13.51 -8.38
N ASN A 320 -2.75 -12.27 -7.88
CA ASN A 320 -2.15 -11.84 -6.63
C ASN A 320 -3.01 -10.77 -5.95
N PHE A 321 -3.27 -10.90 -4.65
CA PHE A 321 -3.95 -9.87 -3.87
C PHE A 321 -2.96 -8.85 -3.31
N HIS A 322 -3.28 -7.57 -3.52
CA HIS A 322 -2.50 -6.41 -3.12
C HIS A 322 -3.31 -5.45 -2.23
N VAL A 323 -2.61 -4.61 -1.48
CA VAL A 323 -3.20 -3.57 -0.63
C VAL A 323 -3.66 -2.34 -1.42
N ASN A 324 -2.93 -1.96 -2.47
CA ASN A 324 -3.23 -0.75 -3.23
C ASN A 324 -4.00 -1.03 -4.52
N LYS A 325 -4.71 -0.02 -5.01
CA LYS A 325 -5.58 -0.14 -6.18
C LYS A 325 -4.80 -0.25 -7.48
N THR A 326 -3.68 0.47 -7.58
CA THR A 326 -2.92 0.58 -8.83
C THR A 326 -1.44 0.26 -8.64
N VAL A 327 -0.78 -0.15 -9.73
CA VAL A 327 0.67 -0.39 -9.77
C VAL A 327 1.46 0.91 -9.54
N SER A 328 0.91 2.07 -9.93
CA SER A 328 1.55 3.36 -9.69
C SER A 328 1.63 3.71 -8.20
N GLU A 329 0.55 3.45 -7.46
CA GLU A 329 0.52 3.61 -5.99
C GLU A 329 1.53 2.67 -5.31
N ASP A 330 1.64 1.43 -5.80
CA ASP A 330 2.64 0.47 -5.33
C ASP A 330 4.07 1.00 -5.54
N ILE A 331 4.37 1.54 -6.72
CA ILE A 331 5.68 2.13 -7.03
C ILE A 331 5.97 3.34 -6.13
N GLU A 332 4.97 4.21 -5.89
CA GLU A 332 5.13 5.35 -4.98
C GLU A 332 5.37 4.92 -3.54
N LEU A 333 4.66 3.90 -3.07
CA LEU A 333 4.82 3.35 -1.74
C LEU A 333 6.22 2.72 -1.59
N LEU A 334 6.68 1.95 -2.59
CA LEU A 334 8.04 1.42 -2.60
C LEU A 334 9.09 2.52 -2.61
N LYS A 335 8.88 3.61 -3.36
CA LYS A 335 9.78 4.79 -3.32
C LYS A 335 9.85 5.41 -1.93
N LYS A 336 8.71 5.55 -1.25
CA LYS A 336 8.63 6.08 0.14
C LYS A 336 9.30 5.14 1.15
N ILE A 337 9.14 3.82 0.97
CA ILE A 337 9.82 2.84 1.80
C ILE A 337 11.33 2.94 1.58
N ASN A 338 11.77 2.96 0.32
CA ASN A 338 13.19 3.09 -0.03
C ASN A 338 13.80 4.41 0.46
N SER A 339 13.06 5.52 0.44
CA SER A 339 13.57 6.79 0.97
C SER A 339 13.78 6.72 2.50
N LYS A 340 12.83 6.15 3.24
CA LYS A 340 12.97 5.95 4.70
C LYS A 340 14.14 5.00 5.03
N PHE A 341 14.33 3.96 4.23
CA PHE A 341 15.49 3.07 4.39
C PHE A 341 16.81 3.79 4.14
N ASN A 342 16.87 4.67 3.15
CA ASN A 342 18.06 5.50 2.92
C ASN A 342 18.32 6.47 4.09
N GLU A 343 17.28 7.07 4.67
CA GLU A 343 17.44 7.90 5.88
C GLU A 343 18.01 7.11 7.06
N LEU A 344 17.50 5.90 7.30
CA LEU A 344 18.03 5.00 8.33
C LEU A 344 19.49 4.61 8.07
N LYS A 345 19.86 4.45 6.79
CA LYS A 345 21.24 4.18 6.39
C LYS A 345 22.18 5.33 6.73
N GLU A 346 21.78 6.57 6.46
CA GLU A 346 22.56 7.76 6.81
C GLU A 346 22.71 7.95 8.33
N ILE A 347 21.66 7.63 9.11
CA ILE A 347 21.74 7.61 10.58
C ILE A 347 22.76 6.56 11.05
N GLY A 348 22.73 5.35 10.49
CA GLY A 348 23.70 4.29 10.79
C GLY A 348 25.14 4.70 10.45
N TYR A 349 25.36 5.39 9.33
CA TYR A 349 26.67 5.94 8.98
C TYR A 349 27.15 7.03 9.95
N SER A 350 26.25 7.91 10.38
CA SER A 350 26.57 8.94 11.37
C SER A 350 27.00 8.32 12.71
N GLN A 351 26.33 7.24 13.13
CA GLN A 351 26.71 6.48 14.32
C GLN A 351 28.04 5.73 14.13
N SER A 352 28.32 5.22 12.92
CA SER A 352 29.59 4.56 12.60
C SER A 352 30.79 5.50 12.73
N ALA A 353 30.65 6.77 12.35
CA ALA A 353 31.70 7.76 12.51
C ALA A 353 32.05 8.00 13.99
N ALA A 354 31.05 7.91 14.88
CA ALA A 354 31.29 7.99 16.32
C ALA A 354 31.99 6.73 16.85
N VAL A 355 31.60 5.53 16.40
CA VAL A 355 32.23 4.27 16.80
C VAL A 355 33.71 4.21 16.37
N ASP A 356 34.00 4.68 15.15
CA ASP A 356 35.36 4.79 14.63
C ASP A 356 36.16 5.88 15.38
N HIS A 357 35.50 6.97 15.82
CA HIS A 357 36.15 8.01 16.64
C HIS A 357 36.55 7.52 18.04
N TYR A 358 35.80 6.56 18.61
CA TYR A 358 36.09 5.95 19.92
C TYR A 358 36.96 4.68 19.85
N ASP A 359 37.51 4.34 18.67
CA ASP A 359 38.36 3.15 18.42
C ASP A 359 37.75 1.81 18.92
N LEU A 360 36.41 1.71 18.96
CA LEU A 360 35.73 0.51 19.44
C LEU A 360 35.83 -0.67 18.45
N THR A 361 36.05 -0.36 17.17
CA THR A 361 36.25 -1.33 16.08
C THR A 361 37.25 -0.79 15.05
N LEU A 362 37.76 -1.67 14.17
CA LEU A 362 38.58 -1.24 13.03
C LEU A 362 37.83 -0.23 12.15
N PRO A 363 38.46 0.88 11.73
CA PRO A 363 37.82 1.91 10.92
C PRO A 363 37.12 1.35 9.67
N GLY A 364 35.88 1.77 9.44
CA GLY A 364 35.09 1.37 8.27
C GLY A 364 34.45 -0.03 8.35
N MET A 365 34.76 -0.86 9.34
CA MET A 365 34.09 -2.17 9.51
C MET A 365 32.59 -2.01 9.81
N HIS A 366 32.23 -1.01 10.61
CA HIS A 366 30.82 -0.76 10.96
C HIS A 366 30.01 -0.26 9.75
N GLN A 367 30.63 0.53 8.87
CA GLN A 367 30.01 0.96 7.60
C GLN A 367 29.77 -0.21 6.65
N ILE A 368 30.74 -1.10 6.48
CA ILE A 368 30.61 -2.30 5.63
C ILE A 368 29.51 -3.23 6.16
N ALA A 369 29.40 -3.37 7.48
CA ALA A 369 28.33 -4.15 8.11
C ALA A 369 26.95 -3.56 7.79
N TYR A 370 26.77 -2.24 7.93
CA TYR A 370 25.53 -1.57 7.53
C TYR A 370 25.26 -1.73 6.04
N ASP A 371 26.24 -1.53 5.17
CA ASP A 371 26.07 -1.72 3.72
C ASP A 371 25.60 -3.12 3.36
N ARG A 372 26.09 -4.14 4.05
CA ARG A 372 25.62 -5.52 3.87
C ARG A 372 24.20 -5.71 4.38
N ILE A 373 23.90 -5.24 5.60
CA ILE A 373 22.55 -5.33 6.18
C ILE A 373 21.52 -4.64 5.28
N PHE A 374 21.82 -3.42 4.81
CA PHE A 374 20.93 -2.68 3.91
C PHE A 374 20.84 -3.32 2.52
N LYS A 375 21.94 -3.81 1.94
CA LYS A 375 21.88 -4.54 0.65
C LYS A 375 21.04 -5.81 0.75
N ASP A 376 21.12 -6.52 1.87
CA ASP A 376 20.31 -7.71 2.08
C ASP A 376 18.84 -7.33 2.32
N GLN A 377 18.53 -6.31 3.13
CA GLN A 377 17.15 -5.82 3.33
C GLN A 377 16.53 -5.22 2.06
N PHE A 378 17.30 -4.54 1.21
CA PHE A 378 16.82 -3.95 -0.04
C PHE A 378 16.42 -5.02 -1.07
N LYS A 379 17.05 -6.20 -1.04
CA LYS A 379 16.64 -7.35 -1.86
C LYS A 379 15.32 -7.97 -1.42
N PHE A 380 14.86 -7.69 -0.20
CA PHE A 380 13.57 -8.19 0.29
C PHE A 380 12.41 -7.24 -0.04
N SER A 381 12.66 -5.94 -0.23
CA SER A 381 11.67 -4.92 -0.67
C SER A 381 11.22 -5.09 -2.13
N ASP A 382 10.79 -6.29 -2.51
CA ASP A 382 10.21 -6.61 -3.81
C ASP A 382 8.69 -6.38 -3.81
N MET A 383 8.07 -6.34 -4.99
CA MET A 383 6.60 -6.28 -5.15
C MET A 383 5.84 -7.38 -4.39
N LYS A 384 6.52 -8.46 -3.96
CA LYS A 384 5.97 -9.52 -3.09
C LYS A 384 5.63 -9.03 -1.68
N ASP A 385 6.27 -7.97 -1.19
CA ASP A 385 5.97 -7.39 0.11
C ASP A 385 4.70 -6.52 0.10
N LEU A 386 4.20 -6.17 -1.08
CA LEU A 386 2.95 -5.43 -1.29
C LEU A 386 1.71 -6.33 -1.37
N THR A 387 1.88 -7.61 -1.03
CA THR A 387 0.77 -8.56 -0.86
C THR A 387 -0.19 -8.05 0.23
N PHE A 388 -1.47 -8.36 0.07
CA PHE A 388 -2.47 -7.96 1.06
C PHE A 388 -2.12 -8.54 2.44
N LYS A 389 -1.93 -7.65 3.42
CA LYS A 389 -1.61 -8.01 4.81
C LYS A 389 -2.47 -7.15 5.73
N ASN A 390 -3.38 -7.80 6.44
CA ASN A 390 -4.14 -7.19 7.53
C ASN A 390 -4.04 -8.09 8.77
N VAL A 391 -4.06 -7.51 9.96
CA VAL A 391 -4.02 -8.25 11.24
C VAL A 391 -5.33 -9.03 11.48
N ASN A 392 -6.45 -8.52 10.99
CA ASN A 392 -7.79 -9.05 11.20
C ASN A 392 -8.35 -9.79 9.98
N PHE A 393 -7.80 -9.59 8.78
CA PHE A 393 -8.23 -10.26 7.55
C PHE A 393 -7.07 -10.99 6.89
N GLU A 394 -7.24 -12.27 6.61
CA GLU A 394 -6.25 -13.12 5.94
C GLU A 394 -6.86 -13.74 4.68
N ILE A 395 -6.11 -13.76 3.57
CA ILE A 395 -6.55 -14.32 2.28
C ILE A 395 -5.68 -15.53 1.94
N ILE A 396 -6.32 -16.69 1.74
CA ILE A 396 -5.64 -17.97 1.50
C ILE A 396 -6.26 -18.66 0.27
N PRO A 397 -5.50 -18.91 -0.82
CA PRO A 397 -4.14 -18.43 -1.06
C PRO A 397 -4.13 -16.99 -1.62
N ASN A 398 -3.17 -16.17 -1.16
CA ASN A 398 -3.00 -14.77 -1.63
C ASN A 398 -2.51 -14.69 -3.09
N THR A 399 -1.84 -15.74 -3.57
CA THR A 399 -1.35 -15.88 -4.95
C THR A 399 -1.72 -17.25 -5.50
N GLY A 400 -2.06 -17.33 -6.78
CA GLY A 400 -2.29 -18.62 -7.42
C GLY A 400 -2.37 -18.51 -8.94
N GLU A 401 -2.64 -19.65 -9.56
CA GLU A 401 -2.86 -19.78 -11.00
C GLU A 401 -4.27 -20.32 -11.23
N ILE A 402 -4.93 -19.86 -12.30
CA ILE A 402 -6.30 -20.26 -12.66
C ILE A 402 -6.26 -20.81 -14.07
N TRP A 403 -6.59 -22.09 -14.22
CA TRP A 403 -6.58 -22.77 -15.51
C TRP A 403 -7.67 -22.21 -16.44
N PRO A 404 -7.50 -22.33 -17.77
CA PRO A 404 -8.53 -21.97 -18.73
C PRO A 404 -9.87 -22.62 -18.41
N TRP A 405 -10.95 -21.85 -18.46
CA TRP A 405 -12.33 -22.32 -18.23
C TRP A 405 -12.58 -22.94 -16.85
N THR A 406 -11.81 -22.54 -15.84
CA THR A 406 -11.96 -23.03 -14.46
C THR A 406 -12.13 -21.89 -13.46
N SER A 407 -12.53 -22.24 -12.23
CA SER A 407 -12.50 -21.32 -11.09
C SER A 407 -11.55 -21.84 -10.00
N THR A 408 -11.00 -20.89 -9.24
CA THR A 408 -10.19 -21.18 -8.05
C THR A 408 -10.88 -20.59 -6.83
N LEU A 409 -10.97 -21.40 -5.77
CA LEU A 409 -11.50 -20.99 -4.47
C LEU A 409 -10.43 -20.25 -3.66
N VAL A 410 -10.81 -19.12 -3.10
CA VAL A 410 -9.99 -18.32 -2.17
C VAL A 410 -10.78 -18.15 -0.88
N THR A 411 -10.19 -18.58 0.22
CA THR A 411 -10.75 -18.43 1.57
C THR A 411 -10.27 -17.13 2.18
N VAL A 412 -11.19 -16.33 2.69
CA VAL A 412 -10.90 -15.14 3.48
C VAL A 412 -11.29 -15.41 4.92
N ILE A 413 -10.36 -15.22 5.85
CA ILE A 413 -10.53 -15.46 7.28
C ILE A 413 -10.59 -14.10 7.98
N PHE A 414 -11.63 -13.89 8.77
CA PHE A 414 -11.80 -12.71 9.62
C PHE A 414 -11.62 -13.08 11.10
N SER A 415 -10.70 -12.38 11.76
CA SER A 415 -10.29 -12.58 13.16
C SER A 415 -10.30 -11.24 13.91
N PRO A 416 -11.44 -10.79 14.47
CA PRO A 416 -11.52 -9.52 15.18
C PRO A 416 -10.73 -9.53 16.50
N SER A 417 -9.95 -8.47 16.71
CA SER A 417 -9.17 -8.25 17.95
C SER A 417 -9.88 -7.39 18.98
N GLU A 418 -10.82 -6.54 18.56
CA GLU A 418 -11.52 -5.56 19.39
C GLU A 418 -13.02 -5.53 19.05
N VAL A 419 -13.84 -4.97 19.95
CA VAL A 419 -15.29 -4.85 19.77
C VAL A 419 -15.61 -3.62 18.89
N THR A 420 -15.33 -3.72 17.60
CA THR A 420 -15.50 -2.61 16.64
C THR A 420 -15.99 -3.10 15.27
N LYS A 421 -16.33 -2.14 14.40
CA LYS A 421 -16.67 -2.42 13.00
C LYS A 421 -15.41 -2.42 12.15
N TYR A 422 -15.12 -3.56 11.53
CA TYR A 422 -13.99 -3.72 10.63
C TYR A 422 -14.44 -3.55 9.18
N LYS A 423 -13.68 -2.77 8.44
CA LYS A 423 -13.80 -2.61 6.99
C LYS A 423 -12.42 -2.53 6.40
N ASP A 424 -12.19 -3.29 5.35
CA ASP A 424 -10.95 -3.22 4.60
C ASP A 424 -11.19 -3.64 3.13
N VAL A 425 -10.21 -3.38 2.27
CA VAL A 425 -10.31 -3.64 0.83
C VAL A 425 -9.02 -4.30 0.34
N ALA A 426 -9.16 -5.42 -0.36
CA ALA A 426 -8.06 -6.02 -1.12
C ALA A 426 -8.29 -5.83 -2.62
N TYR A 427 -7.19 -5.75 -3.37
CA TYR A 427 -7.19 -5.59 -4.82
C TYR A 427 -6.56 -6.81 -5.46
N CYS A 428 -7.35 -7.59 -6.19
CA CYS A 428 -6.90 -8.77 -6.91
C CYS A 428 -6.33 -8.34 -8.28
N ASP A 429 -5.02 -8.41 -8.41
CA ASP A 429 -4.31 -8.23 -9.68
C ASP A 429 -4.27 -9.56 -10.43
N VAL A 430 -4.85 -9.61 -11.62
CA VAL A 430 -4.90 -10.83 -12.44
C VAL A 430 -4.35 -10.55 -13.82
N GLU A 431 -3.51 -11.46 -14.30
CA GLU A 431 -3.09 -11.48 -15.70
C GLU A 431 -4.32 -11.58 -16.62
N GLY A 432 -4.32 -10.84 -17.71
CA GLY A 432 -5.49 -10.71 -18.58
C GLY A 432 -6.40 -9.53 -18.24
N LYS A 433 -6.19 -8.79 -17.14
CA LYS A 433 -7.03 -7.63 -16.80
C LYS A 433 -6.19 -6.40 -16.49
N GLU A 434 -6.47 -5.27 -17.14
CA GLU A 434 -5.79 -3.99 -16.92
C GLU A 434 -5.97 -3.51 -15.47
N GLU A 435 -7.22 -3.39 -15.01
CA GLU A 435 -7.56 -2.93 -13.68
C GLU A 435 -7.67 -4.09 -12.68
N ARG A 436 -7.17 -3.87 -11.46
CA ARG A 436 -7.31 -4.81 -10.35
C ARG A 436 -8.77 -4.94 -9.94
N MET A 437 -9.23 -6.16 -9.67
CA MET A 437 -10.58 -6.40 -9.18
C MET A 437 -10.65 -6.08 -7.68
N ILE A 438 -11.74 -5.45 -7.25
CA ILE A 438 -11.90 -4.97 -5.87
C ILE A 438 -12.64 -6.02 -5.05
N LEU A 439 -12.13 -6.35 -3.87
CA LEU A 439 -12.78 -7.20 -2.89
C LEU A 439 -12.90 -6.45 -1.56
N ASN A 440 -14.13 -6.17 -1.14
CA ASN A 440 -14.42 -5.43 0.07
C ASN A 440 -14.78 -6.37 1.22
N PHE A 441 -14.17 -6.17 2.37
CA PHE A 441 -14.45 -6.90 3.60
C PHE A 441 -15.25 -6.04 4.57
N ARG A 442 -16.25 -6.64 5.21
CA ARG A 442 -16.94 -6.05 6.35
C ARG A 442 -17.20 -7.10 7.43
N GLY A 443 -17.06 -6.71 8.68
CA GLY A 443 -17.37 -7.57 9.82
C GLY A 443 -17.52 -6.77 11.10
N LEU A 444 -18.27 -7.29 12.06
CA LEU A 444 -18.41 -6.71 13.39
C LEU A 444 -17.73 -7.61 14.41
N GLY A 445 -16.72 -7.08 15.11
CA GLY A 445 -16.19 -7.70 16.31
C GLY A 445 -17.17 -7.50 17.46
N ILE A 446 -17.71 -8.59 18.01
CA ILE A 446 -18.60 -8.56 19.18
C ILE A 446 -17.90 -9.13 20.42
N GLY A 447 -18.13 -8.50 21.57
CA GLY A 447 -17.61 -8.96 22.84
C GLY A 447 -18.45 -10.07 23.47
N PRO A 448 -18.07 -10.54 24.67
CA PRO A 448 -18.87 -11.51 25.43
C PRO A 448 -20.22 -10.90 25.82
N LEU A 449 -21.27 -11.72 25.80
CA LEU A 449 -22.63 -11.29 26.11
C LEU A 449 -23.03 -11.77 27.51
N ILE A 450 -22.72 -10.96 28.52
CA ILE A 450 -23.06 -11.25 29.92
C ILE A 450 -24.28 -10.43 30.34
N SER A 451 -25.21 -11.08 31.03
CA SER A 451 -26.39 -10.45 31.65
C SER A 451 -26.48 -10.81 33.12
N LEU A 452 -26.89 -9.86 33.96
CA LEU A 452 -27.26 -10.13 35.35
C LEU A 452 -28.66 -10.75 35.40
N ASN A 453 -28.95 -11.51 36.44
CA ASN A 453 -30.29 -12.08 36.68
C ASN A 453 -31.33 -11.02 37.05
N VAL A 454 -30.89 -9.88 37.59
CA VAL A 454 -31.73 -8.80 38.09
C VAL A 454 -31.18 -7.43 37.68
N ASP A 455 -32.06 -6.53 37.25
CA ASP A 455 -31.74 -5.12 36.99
C ASP A 455 -31.94 -4.24 38.24
N SER A 456 -32.74 -4.71 39.20
CA SER A 456 -32.96 -4.05 40.47
C SER A 456 -33.28 -5.04 41.58
N ILE A 457 -32.81 -4.76 42.79
CA ILE A 457 -33.03 -5.55 43.99
C ILE A 457 -33.68 -4.65 45.04
N ASP A 458 -34.80 -5.09 45.60
CA ASP A 458 -35.38 -4.50 46.79
C ASP A 458 -34.86 -5.24 48.03
N LEU A 459 -34.06 -4.54 48.80
CA LEU A 459 -33.40 -5.00 50.02
C LEU A 459 -34.34 -4.89 51.24
N GLY A 460 -35.54 -4.32 51.08
CA GLY A 460 -36.52 -4.15 52.14
C GLY A 460 -35.96 -3.30 53.28
N PHE A 461 -35.96 -3.86 54.50
CA PHE A 461 -35.44 -3.21 55.68
C PHE A 461 -34.03 -3.73 55.99
N ILE A 462 -33.04 -2.85 55.91
CA ILE A 462 -31.68 -3.12 56.39
C ILE A 462 -31.44 -2.38 57.71
N PHE A 463 -30.66 -2.96 58.61
CA PHE A 463 -30.43 -2.38 59.93
C PHE A 463 -29.21 -1.46 59.95
N LEU A 464 -29.35 -0.35 60.66
CA LEU A 464 -28.31 0.65 60.79
C LEU A 464 -27.01 0.03 61.33
N CYS A 465 -25.92 0.27 60.60
CA CYS A 465 -24.56 -0.23 60.85
C CYS A 465 -24.41 -1.76 60.94
N SER A 466 -25.40 -2.50 60.46
CA SER A 466 -25.29 -3.93 60.20
C SER A 466 -24.88 -4.16 58.75
N GLU A 467 -24.11 -5.22 58.51
CA GLU A 467 -23.73 -5.65 57.16
C GLU A 467 -24.74 -6.68 56.64
N HIS A 468 -25.40 -6.35 55.53
CA HIS A 468 -26.35 -7.23 54.85
C HIS A 468 -25.78 -7.72 53.53
N LYS A 469 -25.87 -9.04 53.27
CA LYS A 469 -25.31 -9.69 52.09
C LYS A 469 -26.41 -10.15 51.13
N TYR A 470 -26.22 -9.92 49.83
CA TYR A 470 -27.14 -10.31 48.77
C TYR A 470 -26.40 -10.89 47.58
N GLU A 471 -27.04 -11.80 46.85
CA GLU A 471 -26.42 -12.52 45.72
C GLU A 471 -26.94 -11.98 44.38
N ILE A 472 -26.02 -11.70 43.46
CA ILE A 472 -26.30 -11.30 42.08
C ILE A 472 -25.67 -12.32 41.16
N ILE A 473 -26.46 -12.91 40.27
CA ILE A 473 -26.00 -13.97 39.37
C ILE A 473 -25.73 -13.37 38.00
N ALA A 474 -24.54 -13.62 37.47
CA ALA A 474 -24.14 -13.31 36.11
C ALA A 474 -24.23 -14.57 35.24
N LEU A 475 -24.92 -14.46 34.11
CA LEU A 475 -25.03 -15.50 33.08
C LEU A 475 -24.35 -15.02 31.80
N ASN A 476 -23.41 -15.80 31.28
CA ASN A 476 -22.85 -15.57 29.96
C ASN A 476 -23.71 -16.26 28.89
N LYS A 477 -24.46 -15.46 28.13
CA LYS A 477 -25.27 -15.88 26.97
C LYS A 477 -24.48 -15.85 25.65
N GLY A 478 -23.22 -15.42 25.69
CA GLY A 478 -22.34 -15.32 24.52
C GLY A 478 -21.58 -16.60 24.22
N GLY A 479 -20.91 -16.61 23.06
CA GLY A 479 -20.10 -17.73 22.58
C GLY A 479 -18.63 -17.72 23.01
N ILE A 480 -18.19 -16.72 23.78
CA ILE A 480 -16.82 -16.59 24.30
C ILE A 480 -16.82 -16.31 25.81
N PRO A 481 -15.76 -16.71 26.54
CA PRO A 481 -15.61 -16.33 27.93
C PRO A 481 -15.54 -14.80 28.07
N GLY A 482 -16.08 -14.27 29.16
CA GLY A 482 -15.99 -12.85 29.46
C GLY A 482 -15.73 -12.59 30.95
N THR A 483 -14.97 -11.55 31.23
CA THR A 483 -14.52 -11.20 32.56
C THR A 483 -15.34 -10.04 33.09
N LEU A 484 -16.04 -10.30 34.21
CA LEU A 484 -16.88 -9.30 34.86
C LEU A 484 -16.17 -8.78 36.10
N LYS A 485 -16.05 -7.45 36.20
CA LYS A 485 -15.37 -6.74 37.28
C LYS A 485 -16.34 -5.77 37.97
N PHE A 486 -16.38 -5.81 39.29
CA PHE A 486 -17.15 -4.85 40.08
C PHE A 486 -16.47 -3.48 40.09
N VAL A 487 -17.25 -2.42 39.84
CA VAL A 487 -16.75 -1.03 39.82
C VAL A 487 -17.16 -0.33 41.11
N HIS A 488 -16.16 -0.06 41.95
CA HIS A 488 -16.36 0.68 43.20
C HIS A 488 -16.80 2.12 42.94
N LYS A 489 -17.92 2.52 43.53
CA LYS A 489 -18.42 3.90 43.55
C LYS A 489 -18.88 4.28 44.95
N ASN A 490 -18.80 5.57 45.26
CA ASN A 490 -19.32 6.11 46.51
C ASN A 490 -20.85 6.13 46.46
N LEU A 491 -21.49 5.63 47.53
CA LEU A 491 -22.94 5.66 47.69
C LEU A 491 -23.42 7.08 47.99
N MET A 492 -24.49 7.52 47.32
CA MET A 492 -25.05 8.86 47.48
C MET A 492 -25.73 9.06 48.85
N PHE A 493 -26.36 8.01 49.36
CA PHE A 493 -27.06 7.92 50.65
C PHE A 493 -26.10 7.82 51.85
N GLY A 494 -24.81 7.57 51.58
CA GLY A 494 -23.80 7.30 52.60
C GLY A 494 -23.85 5.85 53.07
N GLY A 495 -22.68 5.24 53.19
CA GLY A 495 -22.52 3.83 53.54
C GLY A 495 -21.34 3.19 52.81
N LYS A 496 -21.21 1.87 52.92
CA LYS A 496 -20.22 1.06 52.22
C LYS A 496 -20.94 -0.03 51.43
N LEU A 497 -20.56 -0.17 50.16
CA LEU A 497 -20.96 -1.26 49.29
C LEU A 497 -19.69 -2.01 48.87
N ASN A 498 -19.57 -3.25 49.34
CA ASN A 498 -18.48 -4.15 48.95
C ASN A 498 -19.05 -5.28 48.08
N CYS A 499 -18.18 -5.93 47.31
CA CYS A 499 -18.56 -7.03 46.44
C CYS A 499 -17.48 -8.13 46.51
N TYR A 500 -17.90 -9.39 46.65
CA TYR A 500 -16.99 -10.52 46.63
C TYR A 500 -17.54 -11.65 45.75
N PRO A 501 -16.72 -12.25 44.87
CA PRO A 501 -15.39 -11.78 44.41
C PRO A 501 -15.46 -10.39 43.74
N GLU A 502 -14.35 -9.67 43.61
CA GLU A 502 -14.33 -8.37 42.89
C GLU A 502 -14.30 -8.54 41.37
N GLU A 503 -13.80 -9.69 40.89
CA GLU A 503 -13.67 -10.01 39.47
C GLU A 503 -13.74 -11.53 39.26
N PHE A 504 -14.36 -11.97 38.16
CA PHE A 504 -14.24 -13.34 37.68
C PHE A 504 -14.53 -13.45 36.18
N THR A 505 -14.01 -14.49 35.55
CA THR A 505 -14.33 -14.89 34.17
C THR A 505 -15.47 -15.89 34.15
N VAL A 506 -16.44 -15.71 33.24
CA VAL A 506 -17.61 -16.58 33.04
C VAL A 506 -17.49 -17.26 31.68
N ALA A 507 -17.40 -18.59 31.65
CA ALA A 507 -17.41 -19.36 30.42
C ALA A 507 -18.78 -19.31 29.72
N PRO A 508 -18.87 -19.60 28.41
CA PRO A 508 -20.14 -19.67 27.68
C PRO A 508 -21.16 -20.59 28.36
N GLY A 509 -22.35 -20.08 28.64
CA GLY A 509 -23.43 -20.81 29.33
C GLY A 509 -23.21 -21.02 30.84
N GLU A 510 -22.11 -20.55 31.41
CA GLU A 510 -21.81 -20.66 32.84
C GLU A 510 -22.56 -19.61 33.66
N LEU A 511 -22.89 -19.98 34.90
CA LEU A 511 -23.46 -19.09 35.92
C LEU A 511 -22.43 -18.89 37.03
N LYS A 512 -22.14 -17.63 37.36
CA LYS A 512 -21.32 -17.25 38.53
C LYS A 512 -22.01 -16.14 39.29
N LEU A 513 -21.73 -16.02 40.58
CA LEU A 513 -22.40 -15.06 41.45
C LEU A 513 -21.42 -14.09 42.11
N PHE A 514 -21.90 -12.87 42.30
CA PHE A 514 -21.35 -11.84 43.16
C PHE A 514 -22.14 -11.81 44.46
N VAL A 515 -21.44 -11.74 45.60
CA VAL A 515 -22.04 -11.44 46.90
C VAL A 515 -21.77 -9.98 47.21
N ILE A 516 -22.80 -9.14 47.09
CA ILE A 516 -22.73 -7.73 47.49
C ILE A 516 -23.00 -7.61 48.98
N SER A 517 -22.23 -6.79 49.69
CA SER A 517 -22.47 -6.45 51.09
C SER A 517 -22.67 -4.96 51.27
N ILE A 518 -23.78 -4.59 51.89
CA ILE A 518 -24.19 -3.20 52.11
C ILE A 518 -24.31 -2.92 53.60
N SER A 519 -23.77 -1.77 54.01
CA SER A 519 -23.94 -1.22 55.36
C SER A 519 -24.04 0.30 55.29
N SER A 520 -24.86 0.90 56.15
CA SER A 520 -25.01 2.35 56.22
C SER A 520 -25.21 2.82 57.66
N SER A 521 -24.63 3.98 57.97
CA SER A 521 -24.81 4.71 59.22
C SER A 521 -25.93 5.75 59.16
N THR A 522 -26.55 5.93 58.00
CA THR A 522 -27.63 6.89 57.78
C THR A 522 -28.97 6.15 57.78
N ALA A 523 -29.95 6.64 58.55
CA ALA A 523 -31.31 6.09 58.53
C ALA A 523 -32.15 6.75 57.43
N GLY A 524 -33.00 5.98 56.73
CA GLY A 524 -33.83 6.52 55.64
C GLY A 524 -33.99 5.57 54.45
N GLN A 525 -34.75 6.01 53.45
CA GLN A 525 -34.88 5.29 52.17
C GLN A 525 -33.70 5.60 51.27
N PHE A 526 -33.19 4.59 50.58
CA PHE A 526 -32.08 4.73 49.65
C PHE A 526 -32.37 4.07 48.31
N VAL A 527 -31.77 4.65 47.26
CA VAL A 527 -31.69 4.10 45.92
C VAL A 527 -30.26 4.28 45.45
N GLU A 528 -29.55 3.17 45.31
CA GLU A 528 -28.13 3.14 44.95
C GLU A 528 -27.92 2.26 43.72
N GLU A 529 -26.76 2.40 43.07
CA GLU A 529 -26.45 1.66 41.84
C GLU A 529 -25.13 0.90 41.98
N ALA A 530 -25.20 -0.41 41.76
CA ALA A 530 -24.04 -1.28 41.63
C ALA A 530 -23.67 -1.44 40.14
N TYR A 531 -22.39 -1.29 39.82
CA TYR A 531 -21.89 -1.32 38.45
C TYR A 531 -20.93 -2.48 38.25
N PHE A 532 -21.09 -3.22 37.14
CA PHE A 532 -20.26 -4.36 36.78
C PHE A 532 -19.78 -4.18 35.34
N GLN A 533 -18.47 -4.05 35.13
CA GLN A 533 -17.88 -3.86 33.82
C GLN A 533 -17.45 -5.20 33.21
N ILE A 534 -17.85 -5.44 31.96
CA ILE A 534 -17.29 -6.51 31.13
C ILE A 534 -15.97 -6.00 30.57
N VAL A 535 -14.84 -6.59 30.95
CA VAL A 535 -13.50 -6.08 30.61
C VAL A 535 -13.27 -6.06 29.10
N GLU A 536 -13.65 -7.12 28.39
CA GLU A 536 -13.34 -7.30 26.96
C GLU A 536 -14.16 -6.40 26.03
N SER A 537 -15.32 -5.91 26.48
CA SER A 537 -16.21 -5.04 25.68
C SER A 537 -16.37 -3.64 26.25
N GLU A 538 -15.74 -3.37 27.40
CA GLU A 538 -15.93 -2.19 28.25
C GLU A 538 -17.40 -1.89 28.62
N LYS A 539 -18.33 -2.80 28.34
CA LYS A 539 -19.75 -2.62 28.59
C LYS A 539 -20.03 -2.69 30.09
N VAL A 540 -20.70 -1.67 30.63
CA VAL A 540 -21.07 -1.61 32.04
C VAL A 540 -22.52 -2.05 32.23
N LEU A 541 -22.72 -3.09 33.04
CA LEU A 541 -24.01 -3.54 33.55
C LEU A 541 -24.32 -2.79 34.85
N LYS A 542 -25.60 -2.47 35.07
CA LYS A 542 -26.07 -1.75 36.26
C LYS A 542 -27.13 -2.56 36.99
N CYS A 543 -27.08 -2.55 38.32
CA CYS A 543 -28.10 -3.11 39.19
C CYS A 543 -28.52 -2.06 40.23
N VAL A 544 -29.81 -1.73 40.29
CA VAL A 544 -30.35 -0.72 41.21
C VAL A 544 -30.72 -1.37 42.54
N LEU A 545 -30.10 -0.91 43.63
CA LEU A 545 -30.38 -1.35 44.99
C LEU A 545 -31.36 -0.38 45.64
N LYS A 546 -32.50 -0.88 46.10
CA LYS A 546 -33.53 -0.09 46.78
C LYS A 546 -33.77 -0.64 48.16
N GLY A 547 -34.06 0.21 49.14
CA GLY A 547 -34.42 -0.25 50.47
C GLY A 547 -34.58 0.88 51.46
N LYS A 548 -34.74 0.52 52.72
CA LYS A 548 -34.82 1.46 53.84
C LYS A 548 -33.93 1.01 54.98
N VAL A 549 -33.01 1.88 55.39
CA VAL A 549 -32.23 1.71 56.60
C VAL A 549 -33.10 2.07 57.80
N VAL A 550 -33.27 1.11 58.71
CA VAL A 550 -34.02 1.25 59.96
C VAL A 550 -33.12 1.06 61.17
N SER A 551 -33.38 1.83 62.22
CA SER A 551 -32.68 1.67 63.49
C SER A 551 -33.11 0.37 64.18
N PRO A 552 -32.18 -0.39 64.78
CA PRO A 552 -32.54 -1.57 65.55
C PRO A 552 -33.37 -1.21 66.79
N LEU A 553 -34.35 -2.06 67.11
CA LEU A 553 -35.29 -1.87 68.22
C LEU A 553 -34.80 -2.55 69.50
N LEU A 554 -34.60 -1.75 70.53
CA LEU A 554 -34.26 -2.18 71.88
C LEU A 554 -35.31 -1.65 72.86
N THR A 555 -35.93 -2.55 73.61
CA THR A 555 -37.02 -2.29 74.56
C THR A 555 -36.52 -2.45 76.00
N PHE A 556 -37.09 -1.69 76.92
CA PHE A 556 -36.82 -1.82 78.36
C PHE A 556 -38.04 -2.44 79.05
N ASP A 557 -37.80 -3.25 80.08
CA ASP A 557 -38.86 -3.79 80.94
C ASP A 557 -39.52 -2.71 81.82
N THR A 558 -38.75 -1.69 82.22
CA THR A 558 -39.24 -0.56 83.03
C THR A 558 -39.07 0.78 82.31
N LYS A 559 -40.03 1.71 82.49
CA LYS A 559 -40.00 3.08 81.92
C LYS A 559 -39.33 4.11 82.84
N CYS A 560 -39.30 3.83 84.14
CA CYS A 560 -38.64 4.61 85.17
C CYS A 560 -37.99 3.65 86.16
N VAL A 561 -36.91 4.11 86.79
CA VAL A 561 -36.26 3.39 87.89
C VAL A 561 -36.38 4.30 89.11
N ASP A 562 -37.25 3.89 90.04
CA ASP A 562 -37.55 4.65 91.26
C ASP A 562 -36.80 4.02 92.44
N PHE A 563 -35.92 4.81 93.06
CA PHE A 563 -35.11 4.37 94.19
C PHE A 563 -35.82 4.55 95.55
N GLY A 564 -36.93 5.29 95.59
CA GLY A 564 -37.62 5.68 96.83
C GLY A 564 -36.68 6.39 97.82
N ASP A 565 -36.98 6.26 99.12
CA ASP A 565 -36.20 6.87 100.18
C ASP A 565 -34.81 6.20 100.34
N VAL A 566 -33.76 6.85 99.84
CA VAL A 566 -32.36 6.38 99.94
C VAL A 566 -31.61 7.06 101.09
N PRO A 567 -31.11 6.28 102.07
CA PRO A 567 -30.32 6.83 103.17
C PRO A 567 -28.96 7.35 102.68
N LEU A 568 -28.56 8.52 103.20
CA LEU A 568 -27.35 9.23 102.77
C LEU A 568 -26.08 8.37 102.97
N GLY A 569 -25.31 8.20 101.90
CA GLY A 569 -24.05 7.46 101.88
C GLY A 569 -24.19 5.93 101.83
N PHE A 570 -25.40 5.38 101.70
CA PHE A 570 -25.61 3.94 101.51
C PHE A 570 -25.80 3.60 100.03
N PRO A 571 -25.08 2.61 99.48
CA PRO A 571 -25.28 2.19 98.10
C PRO A 571 -26.60 1.41 97.95
N VAL A 572 -27.56 1.98 97.23
CA VAL A 572 -28.79 1.29 96.83
C VAL A 572 -28.68 0.84 95.39
N CYS A 573 -29.07 -0.40 95.10
CA CYS A 573 -28.93 -1.01 93.79
C CYS A 573 -30.27 -1.48 93.26
N LEU A 574 -30.63 -1.00 92.07
CA LEU A 574 -31.78 -1.49 91.31
C LEU A 574 -31.32 -2.11 89.99
N ARG A 575 -32.18 -2.93 89.40
CA ARG A 575 -31.91 -3.62 88.14
C ARG A 575 -33.08 -3.45 87.20
N PHE A 576 -32.77 -3.26 85.92
CA PHE A 576 -33.73 -3.28 84.84
C PHE A 576 -33.15 -4.12 83.69
N SER A 577 -34.02 -4.65 82.84
CA SER A 577 -33.66 -5.48 81.70
C SER A 577 -33.86 -4.73 80.38
N MET A 578 -32.84 -4.75 79.54
CA MET A 578 -32.92 -4.27 78.16
C MET A 578 -32.96 -5.47 77.21
N HIS A 579 -33.99 -5.52 76.35
CA HIS A 579 -34.22 -6.60 75.40
C HIS A 579 -33.99 -6.12 73.96
N ASN A 580 -33.16 -6.85 73.21
CA ASN A 580 -32.97 -6.64 71.78
C ASN A 580 -34.07 -7.34 70.99
N SER A 581 -35.07 -6.58 70.54
CA SER A 581 -36.15 -7.10 69.70
C SER A 581 -35.76 -7.18 68.22
N SER A 582 -34.57 -6.70 67.85
CA SER A 582 -34.08 -6.72 66.47
C SER A 582 -33.30 -8.01 66.14
N PRO A 583 -33.29 -8.42 64.85
CA PRO A 583 -32.56 -9.62 64.41
C PRO A 583 -31.06 -9.39 64.24
N VAL A 584 -30.57 -8.18 64.55
CA VAL A 584 -29.16 -7.82 64.45
C VAL A 584 -28.58 -7.57 65.83
N LYS A 585 -27.27 -7.77 65.95
CA LYS A 585 -26.53 -7.46 67.18
C LYS A 585 -26.47 -5.95 67.37
N VAL A 586 -26.77 -5.47 68.58
CA VAL A 586 -26.85 -4.03 68.87
C VAL A 586 -25.87 -3.65 69.97
N PRO A 587 -24.88 -2.78 69.70
CA PRO A 587 -24.07 -2.19 70.76
C PRO A 587 -24.85 -1.08 71.48
N PHE A 588 -24.59 -0.95 72.78
CA PHE A 588 -25.21 0.04 73.63
C PHE A 588 -24.17 0.72 74.53
N GLU A 589 -24.36 2.01 74.78
CA GLU A 589 -23.60 2.79 75.75
C GLU A 589 -24.57 3.66 76.54
N PHE A 590 -24.53 3.57 77.86
CA PHE A 590 -25.33 4.41 78.73
C PHE A 590 -24.54 5.63 79.19
N ARG A 591 -25.20 6.80 79.18
CA ARG A 591 -24.71 8.05 79.78
C ARG A 591 -25.77 8.59 80.72
N ILE A 592 -25.36 9.00 81.90
CA ILE A 592 -26.23 9.66 82.87
C ILE A 592 -26.02 11.15 82.70
N LEU A 593 -27.09 11.87 82.39
CA LEU A 593 -27.02 13.33 82.26
C LEU A 593 -27.08 13.98 83.65
N HIS A 594 -26.33 15.07 83.82
CA HIS A 594 -26.32 15.89 85.04
C HIS A 594 -25.83 15.17 86.31
N ASP A 595 -25.16 14.02 86.16
CA ASP A 595 -24.40 13.39 87.24
C ASP A 595 -23.03 14.06 87.41
N GLY A 596 -22.47 13.98 88.61
CA GLY A 596 -21.20 14.62 88.90
C GLY A 596 -19.98 13.85 88.37
N VAL A 597 -18.80 14.45 88.49
CA VAL A 597 -17.53 13.89 87.99
C VAL A 597 -16.68 13.28 89.12
N LEU A 598 -16.82 13.78 90.35
CA LEU A 598 -16.02 13.34 91.50
C LEU A 598 -16.63 12.08 92.12
N PRO A 599 -15.86 11.07 92.54
CA PRO A 599 -16.45 9.84 93.10
C PRO A 599 -17.30 10.15 94.36
N ALA A 600 -18.56 9.69 94.38
CA ALA A 600 -19.37 9.69 95.59
C ALA A 600 -18.75 8.75 96.63
N LYS A 601 -18.78 9.17 97.91
CA LYS A 601 -18.22 8.40 99.03
C LYS A 601 -19.33 7.75 99.83
N THR A 602 -19.14 6.49 100.19
CA THR A 602 -20.04 5.76 101.09
C THR A 602 -19.88 6.23 102.53
N CYS A 603 -20.90 6.00 103.36
CA CYS A 603 -20.89 6.31 104.80
C CYS A 603 -19.69 5.66 105.52
N TRP A 604 -19.26 4.47 105.10
CA TRP A 604 -18.08 3.79 105.65
C TRP A 604 -16.75 4.42 105.22
N GLU A 605 -16.67 4.98 104.01
CA GLU A 605 -15.47 5.70 103.52
C GLU A 605 -15.32 7.06 104.20
N VAL A 606 -16.46 7.74 104.43
CA VAL A 606 -16.51 8.98 105.22
C VAL A 606 -16.08 8.70 106.66
N ALA A 607 -16.58 7.61 107.28
CA ALA A 607 -16.23 7.24 108.65
C ALA A 607 -14.73 6.88 108.86
N LYS A 608 -14.03 6.43 107.81
CA LYS A 608 -12.60 6.11 107.86
C LYS A 608 -11.68 7.32 107.60
N SER A 609 -12.21 8.46 107.16
CA SER A 609 -11.42 9.64 106.81
C SER A 609 -11.02 10.44 108.05
N LYS A 610 -9.70 10.53 108.35
CA LYS A 610 -9.15 11.30 109.49
C LYS A 610 -9.08 12.84 109.28
N LYS A 611 -9.52 13.36 108.12
CA LYS A 611 -9.67 14.80 107.89
C LYS A 611 -11.10 15.23 108.24
N GLY A 612 -11.23 16.23 109.12
CA GLY A 612 -12.50 16.83 109.51
C GLY A 612 -13.36 17.17 108.29
N ILE A 613 -14.64 16.83 108.37
CA ILE A 613 -15.63 17.00 107.31
C ILE A 613 -15.94 18.51 107.19
N THR A 614 -15.27 19.21 106.27
CA THR A 614 -15.82 20.47 105.75
C THR A 614 -17.01 20.11 104.86
N TYR A 615 -18.21 20.47 105.30
CA TYR A 615 -19.45 20.51 104.49
C TYR A 615 -19.37 21.60 103.40
N THR A 616 -18.23 21.73 102.73
CA THR A 616 -18.16 22.43 101.45
C THR A 616 -18.80 21.51 100.44
N ALA A 617 -20.01 21.87 100.02
CA ALA A 617 -20.75 21.21 98.97
C ALA A 617 -19.87 21.02 97.73
N ASN A 618 -19.32 19.81 97.57
CA ASN A 618 -18.79 19.34 96.29
C ASN A 618 -19.98 19.14 95.34
N TYR A 619 -20.53 20.22 94.79
CA TYR A 619 -21.69 20.27 93.88
C TYR A 619 -21.55 19.44 92.57
N ASN A 620 -20.67 18.43 92.53
CA ASN A 620 -20.28 17.64 91.38
C ASN A 620 -19.85 16.21 91.76
N ALA A 621 -20.52 15.55 92.72
CA ALA A 621 -20.30 14.13 93.05
C ALA A 621 -21.06 13.21 92.07
N LYS A 622 -20.41 12.14 91.63
CA LYS A 622 -20.91 11.09 90.74
C LYS A 622 -21.66 10.06 91.57
N GLU A 623 -22.97 10.24 91.67
CA GLU A 623 -23.83 9.47 92.56
C GLU A 623 -24.30 8.16 91.92
N PHE A 624 -24.27 8.06 90.58
CA PHE A 624 -24.80 6.91 89.87
C PHE A 624 -23.69 6.09 89.17
N THR A 625 -23.82 4.77 89.27
CA THR A 625 -22.94 3.81 88.60
C THR A 625 -23.74 2.72 87.90
N LEU A 626 -23.41 2.45 86.64
CA LEU A 626 -24.08 1.45 85.79
C LEU A 626 -23.16 0.29 85.50
N THR A 627 -23.67 -0.92 85.66
CA THR A 627 -22.95 -2.16 85.36
C THR A 627 -23.87 -3.14 84.62
N PRO A 628 -23.62 -3.46 83.34
CA PRO A 628 -22.59 -2.88 82.44
C PRO A 628 -22.95 -1.47 81.94
N SER A 629 -21.96 -0.57 81.82
CA SER A 629 -22.15 0.79 81.27
C SER A 629 -22.10 0.84 79.74
N LYS A 630 -21.43 -0.14 79.12
CA LYS A 630 -21.35 -0.35 77.67
C LYS A 630 -21.30 -1.85 77.38
N GLY A 631 -21.80 -2.27 76.22
CA GLY A 631 -21.78 -3.66 75.81
C GLY A 631 -22.48 -3.89 74.48
N GLU A 632 -22.71 -5.16 74.16
CA GLU A 632 -23.42 -5.58 72.96
C GLU A 632 -24.50 -6.59 73.33
N ILE A 633 -25.66 -6.50 72.70
CA ILE A 633 -26.78 -7.42 72.90
C ILE A 633 -27.00 -8.21 71.62
N GLU A 634 -26.88 -9.54 71.73
CA GLU A 634 -27.17 -10.46 70.64
C GLU A 634 -28.65 -10.40 70.22
N PRO A 635 -29.00 -10.81 68.98
CA PRO A 635 -30.38 -10.84 68.51
C PRO A 635 -31.31 -11.60 69.47
N HIS A 636 -32.48 -11.02 69.77
CA HIS A 636 -33.51 -11.63 70.65
C HIS A 636 -33.03 -12.00 72.06
N LYS A 637 -31.92 -11.41 72.53
CA LYS A 637 -31.41 -11.58 73.90
C LYS A 637 -31.71 -10.35 74.76
N SER A 638 -31.66 -10.57 76.07
CA SER A 638 -31.78 -9.52 77.07
C SER A 638 -30.51 -9.41 77.89
N VAL A 639 -30.18 -8.20 78.32
CA VAL A 639 -29.10 -7.91 79.25
C VAL A 639 -29.69 -7.19 80.46
N GLU A 640 -29.33 -7.67 81.65
CA GLU A 640 -29.67 -7.03 82.91
C GLU A 640 -28.65 -5.92 83.19
N VAL A 641 -29.15 -4.71 83.45
CA VAL A 641 -28.34 -3.54 83.80
C VAL A 641 -28.62 -3.19 85.25
N LYS A 642 -27.56 -3.23 86.06
CA LYS A 642 -27.61 -2.82 87.47
C LYS A 642 -27.24 -1.33 87.58
N VAL A 643 -28.13 -0.55 88.18
CA VAL A 643 -27.94 0.85 88.54
C VAL A 643 -27.69 0.93 90.05
N SER A 644 -26.55 1.49 90.45
CA SER A 644 -26.23 1.70 91.86
C SER A 644 -26.15 3.19 92.15
N LEU A 645 -26.90 3.65 93.14
CA LEU A 645 -26.98 5.03 93.62
C LEU A 645 -26.29 5.14 94.98
N ILE A 646 -25.40 6.12 95.11
CA ILE A 646 -24.78 6.54 96.38
C ILE A 646 -25.08 8.03 96.55
N THR A 647 -26.07 8.34 97.37
CA THR A 647 -26.45 9.73 97.64
C THR A 647 -25.41 10.38 98.56
N TYR A 648 -24.90 11.54 98.18
CA TYR A 648 -23.93 12.29 98.97
C TYR A 648 -24.48 13.64 99.45
N TYR A 649 -25.63 14.09 98.92
CA TYR A 649 -26.34 15.31 99.31
C TYR A 649 -27.78 15.06 99.77
N ILE A 650 -28.29 15.92 100.66
CA ILE A 650 -29.70 15.96 101.04
C ILE A 650 -30.43 16.78 99.98
N VAL A 651 -31.26 16.12 99.17
CA VAL A 651 -32.11 16.78 98.17
C VAL A 651 -33.54 16.31 98.39
N SER A 652 -34.52 17.20 98.22
CA SER A 652 -35.94 16.91 98.49
C SER A 652 -36.62 16.08 97.40
N SER A 653 -36.10 16.11 96.17
CA SER A 653 -36.43 15.21 95.05
C SER A 653 -35.44 15.47 93.91
N LEU A 654 -34.99 14.43 93.20
CA LEU A 654 -34.03 14.58 92.10
C LEU A 654 -34.47 13.75 90.90
N ASN A 655 -34.72 14.43 89.77
CA ASN A 655 -35.05 13.78 88.51
C ASN A 655 -33.81 13.78 87.62
N ILE A 656 -33.16 12.63 87.52
CA ILE A 656 -32.02 12.44 86.63
C ILE A 656 -32.46 11.65 85.40
N SER A 657 -31.83 11.95 84.26
CA SER A 657 -32.11 11.28 83.00
C SER A 657 -30.97 10.34 82.63
N LEU A 658 -31.29 9.05 82.53
CA LEU A 658 -30.43 8.06 81.90
C LEU A 658 -30.65 8.12 80.39
N GLN A 659 -29.61 8.51 79.65
CA GLN A 659 -29.60 8.48 78.20
C GLN A 659 -28.89 7.24 77.68
N LEU A 660 -29.58 6.47 76.85
CA LEU A 660 -28.92 5.47 76.04
C LEU A 660 -28.42 6.09 74.74
N VAL A 661 -27.11 6.15 74.58
CA VAL A 661 -26.46 6.63 73.37
C VAL A 661 -26.47 5.50 72.36
N ARG A 662 -27.27 5.66 71.31
CA ARG A 662 -27.32 4.76 70.16
C ARG A 662 -27.01 5.57 68.92
N TRP A 663 -25.98 5.18 68.17
CA TRP A 663 -25.78 5.50 66.75
C TRP A 663 -26.56 6.71 66.19
N HIS A 664 -26.31 7.91 66.73
CA HIS A 664 -26.97 9.17 66.33
C HIS A 664 -28.51 9.18 66.29
N ALA A 665 -29.19 8.21 66.92
CA ALA A 665 -30.65 8.12 67.06
C ALA A 665 -31.13 8.90 68.32
N PRO A 666 -32.40 9.33 68.39
CA PRO A 666 -32.91 10.08 69.54
C PRO A 666 -32.74 9.28 70.84
N TYR A 667 -32.28 9.98 71.88
CA TYR A 667 -32.02 9.40 73.19
C TYR A 667 -33.29 8.78 73.75
N ILE A 668 -33.21 7.54 74.23
CA ILE A 668 -34.24 7.04 75.14
C ILE A 668 -33.84 7.53 76.52
N THR A 669 -34.67 8.43 77.04
CA THR A 669 -34.53 9.00 78.37
C THR A 669 -35.31 8.14 79.34
N LEU A 670 -34.61 7.40 80.19
CA LEU A 670 -35.18 6.79 81.38
C LEU A 670 -35.14 7.84 82.49
N ILE A 671 -36.30 8.20 83.03
CA ILE A 671 -36.37 9.14 84.15
C ILE A 671 -36.16 8.32 85.42
N THR A 672 -35.05 8.58 86.11
CA THR A 672 -34.82 8.09 87.46
C THR A 672 -35.42 9.09 88.44
N TYR A 673 -36.34 8.61 89.26
CA TYR A 673 -36.91 9.35 90.38
C TYR A 673 -36.17 8.94 91.65
N PHE A 674 -35.74 9.94 92.42
CA PHE A 674 -35.29 9.83 93.80
C PHE A 674 -36.20 10.71 94.66
#